data_AF-A0A7M5WIM5-F1
#
_entry.id   AF-A0A7M5WIM5-F1
#
_cell.length_a   1.000
_cell.length_b   1.000
_cell.length_c   1.000
_cell.angle_alpha   90.00
_cell.angle_beta   90.00
_cell.angle_gamma   90.00
#
_symmetry.space_group_name_H-M   'P 1'
#
loop_
_entity.id
_entity.type
_entity.pdbx_description
1 polymer ?
#
loop_
_entity_poly.entity_id
_entity_poly.type
_entity_poly.pdbx_seq_one_letter_code
_entity_poly.pdbx_strand_id
1 'polypeptide(L)'
;MNSTLVNQTTTQNKLNDGQSTFSGKHNGIYLYFTRIMRPIWNYPLVFERIDYNGKHQLMSRISATDLSWFIVRLQSLKIFLTKYSDTTLSQSPVHRTYHTLTPKHGSNNSHLTEKSSLMAFLHLVSMSIEGLELWRLICEHQSHVVIHNANQEIQEQIRQIAFKDLFSPNGQQLSTQLVNCVMATCMSDNTAVETTSDYLRNACPSLFSADDAICAKANKIVQNSSSIQSTVERNRNFFEAIKLYSEVPHLVDLQWACDQFASYYFYEGIVEVCLNIAVKRDPTGVALHYFKNGEPRDDVEGMEMFNYRNEAYSCITQTLENLLNQITNPATLSIPSRPGPPVNSEISTLTAESAQNHYDNIITRSLTSRDELFHVALFDWLIKKDQTNTLLQIKSPFLEHYLITLAAQQHPGNKKTLDLVWMYYEKNNNFIAAAKILLKLAEMQGPSLTIHNRMEYLSRAVVTTKTFSSTANSNEGEFLQEIEEKLDVARVQLKIFEELSKKKSNSPEMNDAMVKLNSKLFDISTLYGEFAEEFSLPECKLDIIACANHNNETLVKQIWKEIQDKLFTEVRHLPMEEKGKVVAMEMIKHGKEYAQNEQFFPINFLVNQMEIRACELNLDQTWVFSMFLEMEVPISSLLMTYATLIGLKEITWKTLGKPLHLWGSFALNNKFESTRLSMCRSLFETTTSYLVDLDSMDASEPEVRVLLQRFKNNQMRLKRML
;
A
#
# COMPACT_ATOMS: atom_id res chain seq x y z
N MET A 1 -24.04 -39.33 -44.68
CA MET A 1 -24.44 -40.11 -45.87
C MET A 1 -23.24 -40.93 -46.33
N ASN A 2 -23.43 -42.26 -46.35
CA ASN A 2 -22.78 -43.29 -47.18
C ASN A 2 -21.25 -43.36 -47.26
N SER A 3 -20.68 -44.43 -46.68
CA SER A 3 -20.21 -45.61 -47.44
C SER A 3 -19.58 -46.64 -46.47
N THR A 4 -20.36 -47.65 -46.09
CA THR A 4 -20.15 -49.07 -46.47
C THR A 4 -18.96 -49.77 -45.81
N LEU A 5 -19.26 -50.36 -44.65
CA LEU A 5 -18.70 -51.64 -44.22
C LEU A 5 -18.96 -52.71 -45.28
N VAL A 6 -18.03 -53.67 -45.45
CA VAL A 6 -18.27 -55.13 -45.38
C VAL A 6 -16.96 -55.90 -45.68
N ASN A 7 -16.72 -56.91 -44.83
CA ASN A 7 -15.84 -58.09 -44.96
C ASN A 7 -14.32 -57.95 -44.74
N GLN A 8 -13.83 -58.52 -43.64
CA GLN A 8 -13.34 -59.91 -43.65
C GLN A 8 -13.12 -60.44 -42.22
N THR A 9 -13.77 -61.57 -41.96
CA THR A 9 -13.62 -62.41 -40.78
C THR A 9 -12.36 -63.27 -40.89
N THR A 10 -11.73 -63.49 -39.74
CA THR A 10 -10.89 -64.65 -39.39
C THR A 10 -9.43 -64.63 -39.84
N THR A 11 -8.57 -64.17 -38.93
CA THR A 11 -7.36 -64.94 -38.58
C THR A 11 -7.02 -64.74 -37.12
N GLN A 12 -7.00 -65.87 -36.41
CA GLN A 12 -6.48 -66.04 -35.07
C GLN A 12 -5.08 -65.42 -34.95
N ASN A 13 -4.94 -64.39 -34.13
CA ASN A 13 -3.66 -64.05 -33.51
C ASN A 13 -3.77 -64.30 -32.01
N LYS A 14 -3.25 -65.46 -31.61
CA LYS A 14 -2.89 -65.78 -30.24
C LYS A 14 -1.97 -64.67 -29.71
N LEU A 15 -2.53 -63.77 -28.91
CA LEU A 15 -1.75 -63.00 -27.94
C LEU A 15 -1.29 -64.00 -26.87
N ASN A 16 -0.08 -64.52 -27.05
CA ASN A 16 0.67 -65.17 -25.98
C ASN A 16 0.94 -64.13 -24.89
N ASP A 17 0.02 -64.03 -23.93
CA ASP A 17 0.26 -63.32 -22.69
C ASP A 17 1.21 -64.20 -21.87
N GLY A 18 2.47 -63.77 -21.74
CA GLY A 18 3.49 -64.41 -20.93
C GLY A 18 3.19 -64.26 -19.44
N GLN A 19 2.14 -64.90 -18.93
CA GLN A 19 1.87 -64.98 -17.49
C GLN A 19 3.00 -65.77 -16.83
N SER A 20 3.90 -65.06 -16.14
CA SER A 20 4.85 -65.68 -15.22
C SER A 20 4.05 -66.40 -14.13
N THR A 21 4.07 -67.72 -14.13
CA THR A 21 3.39 -68.53 -13.11
C THR A 21 4.13 -68.40 -11.77
N PHE A 22 3.47 -67.88 -10.74
CA PHE A 22 4.03 -67.77 -9.40
C PHE A 22 4.26 -69.16 -8.76
N SER A 23 5.25 -69.25 -7.87
CA SER A 23 5.58 -70.52 -7.19
C SER A 23 4.43 -71.04 -6.30
N GLY A 24 4.44 -72.35 -6.03
CA GLY A 24 3.49 -72.96 -5.08
C GLY A 24 3.59 -72.38 -3.67
N LYS A 25 4.77 -71.87 -3.29
CA LYS A 25 5.00 -71.18 -2.01
C LYS A 25 4.28 -69.84 -1.96
N HIS A 26 4.40 -69.04 -3.01
CA HIS A 26 3.63 -67.80 -3.17
C HIS A 26 2.13 -68.09 -3.04
N ASN A 27 1.61 -69.04 -3.83
CA ASN A 27 0.19 -69.36 -3.83
C ASN A 27 -0.30 -69.94 -2.49
N GLY A 28 0.53 -70.75 -1.81
CA GLY A 28 0.20 -71.31 -0.50
C GLY A 28 0.01 -70.25 0.58
N ILE A 29 0.86 -69.22 0.58
CA ILE A 29 0.79 -68.09 1.52
C ILE A 29 -0.49 -67.25 1.27
N TYR A 30 -0.80 -66.96 0.01
CA TYR A 30 -2.04 -66.26 -0.36
C TYR A 30 -3.29 -67.07 0.01
N LEU A 31 -3.28 -68.39 -0.23
CA LEU A 31 -4.37 -69.29 0.17
C LEU A 31 -4.56 -69.33 1.69
N TYR A 32 -3.48 -69.24 2.46
CA TYR A 32 -3.55 -69.20 3.91
C TYR A 32 -4.20 -67.91 4.41
N PHE A 33 -3.74 -66.75 3.92
CA PHE A 33 -4.34 -65.45 4.27
C PHE A 33 -5.80 -65.35 3.87
N THR A 34 -6.14 -65.74 2.63
CA THR A 34 -7.53 -65.70 2.16
C THR A 34 -8.43 -66.57 3.01
N ARG A 35 -7.98 -67.73 3.50
CA ARG A 35 -8.76 -68.57 4.43
C ARG A 35 -9.00 -67.90 5.79
N ILE A 36 -8.01 -67.19 6.33
CA ILE A 36 -8.16 -66.43 7.58
C ILE A 36 -9.16 -65.30 7.40
N MET A 37 -9.03 -64.52 6.31
CA MET A 37 -9.82 -63.32 6.09
C MET A 37 -11.20 -63.57 5.48
N ARG A 38 -11.43 -64.75 4.89
CA ARG A 38 -12.69 -65.11 4.21
C ARG A 38 -13.97 -64.75 4.98
N PRO A 39 -14.08 -64.99 6.31
CA PRO A 39 -15.30 -64.69 7.06
C PRO A 39 -15.63 -63.19 7.11
N ILE A 40 -14.59 -62.33 7.14
CA ILE A 40 -14.74 -60.89 7.34
C ILE A 40 -14.59 -60.08 6.05
N TRP A 41 -13.94 -60.62 5.01
CA TRP A 41 -13.53 -59.89 3.81
C TRP A 41 -14.64 -59.06 3.16
N ASN A 42 -15.79 -59.66 2.90
CA ASN A 42 -16.96 -58.96 2.32
C ASN A 42 -18.02 -58.61 3.37
N TYR A 43 -17.67 -58.70 4.66
CA TYR A 43 -18.60 -58.43 5.74
C TYR A 43 -18.68 -56.91 6.00
N PRO A 44 -19.88 -56.32 6.11
CA PRO A 44 -20.02 -54.89 6.41
C PRO A 44 -19.49 -54.56 7.80
N LEU A 45 -18.96 -53.33 7.97
CA LEU A 45 -18.37 -52.92 9.25
C LEU A 45 -19.43 -52.71 10.35
N VAL A 46 -20.54 -52.05 10.00
CA VAL A 46 -21.55 -51.57 10.96
C VAL A 46 -22.96 -52.11 10.68
N PHE A 47 -23.79 -52.12 11.72
CA PHE A 47 -25.23 -52.31 11.60
C PHE A 47 -25.98 -51.20 12.34
N GLU A 48 -27.19 -50.90 11.88
CA GLU A 48 -28.07 -49.94 12.54
C GLU A 48 -28.88 -50.62 13.64
N ARG A 49 -28.88 -50.01 14.83
CA ARG A 49 -29.72 -50.36 15.96
C ARG A 49 -30.50 -49.12 16.41
N ILE A 50 -31.78 -49.29 16.69
CA ILE A 50 -32.62 -48.22 17.26
C ILE A 50 -32.47 -48.27 18.78
N ASP A 51 -32.02 -47.18 19.39
CA ASP A 51 -31.90 -47.04 20.83
C ASP A 51 -33.27 -46.82 21.50
N TYR A 52 -33.37 -46.93 22.83
CA TYR A 52 -34.61 -46.77 23.60
C TYR A 52 -35.28 -45.40 23.40
N ASN A 53 -34.52 -44.40 22.95
CA ASN A 53 -34.98 -43.05 22.63
C ASN A 53 -35.42 -42.87 21.16
N GLY A 54 -35.49 -43.94 20.36
CA GLY A 54 -35.89 -43.90 18.95
C GLY A 54 -34.82 -43.38 17.98
N LYS A 55 -33.58 -43.20 18.44
CA LYS A 55 -32.45 -42.75 17.60
C LYS A 55 -31.73 -43.94 16.95
N HIS A 56 -31.39 -43.81 15.67
CA HIS A 56 -30.55 -44.77 14.96
C HIS A 56 -29.10 -44.64 15.41
N GLN A 57 -28.51 -45.73 15.91
CA GLN A 57 -27.10 -45.83 16.29
C GLN A 57 -26.40 -46.87 15.40
N LEU A 58 -25.23 -46.51 14.90
CA LEU A 58 -24.35 -47.43 14.17
C LEU A 58 -23.45 -48.16 15.16
N MET A 59 -23.50 -49.49 15.16
CA MET A 59 -22.68 -50.33 16.02
C MET A 59 -21.79 -51.25 15.19
N SER A 60 -20.60 -51.57 15.68
CA SER A 60 -19.74 -52.58 15.05
C SER A 60 -20.43 -53.94 15.00
N ARG A 61 -20.42 -54.59 13.84
CA ARG A 61 -20.96 -55.96 13.67
C ARG A 61 -20.09 -57.04 14.28
N ILE A 62 -18.81 -56.78 14.49
CA ILE A 62 -17.84 -57.72 15.05
C ILE A 62 -17.35 -57.18 16.39
N SER A 63 -17.27 -58.04 17.40
CA SER A 63 -16.79 -57.67 18.73
C SER A 63 -15.26 -57.44 18.73
N ALA A 64 -14.76 -56.63 19.67
CA ALA A 64 -13.32 -56.45 19.87
C ALA A 64 -12.58 -57.77 20.14
N THR A 65 -13.23 -58.70 20.85
CA THR A 65 -12.70 -60.04 21.15
C THR A 65 -12.55 -60.90 19.90
N ASP A 66 -13.51 -60.86 18.98
CA ASP A 66 -13.45 -61.63 17.74
C ASP A 66 -12.38 -61.05 16.80
N LEU A 67 -12.24 -59.71 16.73
CA LEU A 67 -11.19 -59.04 15.95
C LEU A 67 -9.79 -59.43 16.44
N SER A 68 -9.60 -59.55 17.76
CA SER A 68 -8.32 -59.97 18.36
C SER A 68 -7.85 -61.32 17.82
N TRP A 69 -8.76 -62.27 17.59
CA TRP A 69 -8.41 -63.57 17.01
C TRP A 69 -7.80 -63.44 15.60
N PHE A 70 -8.41 -62.62 14.73
CA PHE A 70 -7.89 -62.37 13.38
C PHE A 70 -6.53 -61.68 13.41
N ILE A 71 -6.39 -60.66 14.26
CA ILE A 71 -5.16 -59.88 14.46
C ILE A 71 -4.00 -60.79 14.86
N VAL A 72 -4.16 -61.63 15.89
CA VAL A 72 -3.08 -62.53 16.37
C VAL A 72 -2.64 -63.51 15.27
N ARG A 73 -3.59 -64.01 14.46
CA ARG A 73 -3.30 -64.92 13.34
C ARG A 73 -2.55 -64.22 12.21
N LEU A 74 -2.94 -62.99 11.88
CA LEU A 74 -2.25 -62.19 10.87
C LEU A 74 -0.88 -61.71 11.36
N GLN A 75 -0.73 -61.34 12.63
CA GLN A 75 0.57 -60.98 13.22
C GLN A 75 1.53 -62.18 13.18
N SER A 76 1.06 -63.38 13.50
CA SER A 76 1.84 -64.61 13.36
C SER A 76 2.29 -64.83 11.91
N LEU A 77 1.41 -64.56 10.94
CA LEU A 77 1.75 -64.60 9.51
C LEU A 77 2.76 -63.52 9.14
N LYS A 78 2.60 -62.28 9.61
CA LYS A 78 3.54 -61.18 9.39
C LYS A 78 4.93 -61.52 9.92
N ILE A 79 5.03 -62.01 11.16
CA ILE A 79 6.30 -62.45 11.77
C ILE A 79 6.95 -63.58 10.95
N PHE A 80 6.15 -64.54 10.46
CA PHE A 80 6.65 -65.58 9.58
C PHE A 80 7.20 -65.00 8.27
N LEU A 81 6.46 -64.10 7.62
CA LEU A 81 6.87 -63.48 6.36
C LEU A 81 8.11 -62.59 6.51
N THR A 82 8.23 -61.83 7.60
CA THR A 82 9.40 -60.97 7.86
C THR A 82 10.62 -61.76 8.28
N LYS A 83 10.46 -62.80 9.12
CA LYS A 83 11.59 -63.66 9.53
C LYS A 83 12.22 -64.38 8.36
N TYR A 84 11.39 -64.78 7.40
CA TYR A 84 11.85 -65.53 6.25
C TYR A 84 11.94 -64.70 4.98
N SER A 85 11.75 -63.38 5.00
CA SER A 85 11.79 -62.55 3.78
C SER A 85 13.12 -62.70 3.03
N ASP A 86 14.26 -62.69 3.72
CA ASP A 86 15.58 -62.83 3.07
C ASP A 86 15.89 -64.28 2.65
N THR A 87 15.49 -65.25 3.45
CA THR A 87 15.73 -66.68 3.19
C THR A 87 14.77 -67.25 2.14
N THR A 88 13.59 -66.64 1.97
CA THR A 88 12.56 -67.07 1.02
C THR A 88 12.74 -66.48 -0.37
N LEU A 89 13.48 -65.38 -0.50
CA LEU A 89 13.69 -64.62 -1.74
C LEU A 89 15.00 -64.97 -2.48
N SER A 90 15.95 -65.67 -1.86
CA SER A 90 17.27 -65.94 -2.48
C SER A 90 17.62 -67.43 -2.65
N GLN A 91 16.94 -68.36 -1.97
CA GLN A 91 17.28 -69.78 -2.07
C GLN A 91 16.04 -70.66 -2.15
N SER A 92 15.64 -71.00 -3.37
CA SER A 92 15.08 -72.33 -3.61
C SER A 92 16.26 -73.31 -3.67
N PRO A 93 16.25 -74.44 -2.94
CA PRO A 93 17.25 -75.48 -3.14
C PRO A 93 16.92 -76.16 -4.46
N VAL A 94 17.41 -75.61 -5.57
CA VAL A 94 17.40 -76.32 -6.84
C VAL A 94 18.35 -77.50 -6.66
N HIS A 95 17.81 -78.71 -6.78
CA HIS A 95 18.60 -79.91 -6.98
C HIS A 95 19.75 -79.60 -7.94
N ARG A 96 20.98 -79.79 -7.46
CA ARG A 96 22.17 -79.88 -8.32
C ARG A 96 22.03 -81.14 -9.16
N THR A 97 21.29 -81.06 -10.25
CA THR A 97 21.39 -82.01 -11.35
C THR A 97 22.03 -81.26 -12.50
N TYR A 98 23.31 -81.57 -12.72
CA TYR A 98 24.11 -81.06 -13.82
C TYR A 98 23.42 -81.38 -15.15
N HIS A 99 22.93 -80.38 -15.88
CA HIS A 99 22.92 -80.40 -17.35
C HIS A 99 22.70 -79.00 -17.94
N THR A 100 23.78 -78.49 -18.54
CA THR A 100 23.86 -77.72 -19.80
C THR A 100 23.08 -76.40 -20.00
N LEU A 101 23.85 -75.30 -19.91
CA LEU A 101 23.96 -74.18 -20.88
C LEU A 101 22.68 -73.62 -21.54
N THR A 102 22.09 -72.57 -20.95
CA THR A 102 21.67 -71.32 -21.63
C THR A 102 21.29 -70.28 -20.56
N PRO A 103 21.78 -69.02 -20.59
CA PRO A 103 21.29 -67.97 -19.69
C PRO A 103 19.95 -67.46 -20.24
N LYS A 104 18.83 -67.99 -19.75
CA LYS A 104 17.51 -67.41 -20.01
C LYS A 104 17.41 -66.06 -19.29
N HIS A 105 17.51 -64.97 -20.04
CA HIS A 105 17.20 -63.59 -19.60
C HIS A 105 15.78 -63.44 -18.97
N GLY A 106 14.89 -64.44 -19.08
CA GLY A 106 13.56 -64.45 -18.45
C GLY A 106 13.51 -64.89 -16.99
N SER A 107 14.51 -65.61 -16.46
CA SER A 107 14.44 -66.14 -15.07
C SER A 107 14.55 -65.03 -14.03
N ASN A 108 15.40 -64.02 -14.27
CA ASN A 108 15.58 -62.90 -13.35
C ASN A 108 14.30 -62.05 -13.24
N ASN A 109 13.60 -61.83 -14.37
CA ASN A 109 12.34 -61.08 -14.37
C ASN A 109 11.25 -61.82 -13.58
N SER A 110 11.09 -63.13 -13.74
CA SER A 110 10.09 -63.90 -12.98
C SER A 110 10.37 -63.89 -11.46
N HIS A 111 11.63 -64.03 -11.04
CA HIS A 111 12.01 -63.92 -9.62
C HIS A 111 11.78 -62.50 -9.06
N LEU A 112 12.08 -61.45 -9.83
CA LEU A 112 11.82 -60.07 -9.44
C LEU A 112 10.32 -59.78 -9.34
N THR A 113 9.51 -60.30 -10.26
CA THR A 113 8.04 -60.17 -10.20
C THR A 113 7.44 -60.89 -8.99
N GLU A 114 7.93 -62.09 -8.67
CA GLU A 114 7.47 -62.84 -7.49
C GLU A 114 7.90 -62.14 -6.19
N LYS A 115 9.13 -61.60 -6.15
CA LYS A 115 9.60 -60.77 -5.04
C LYS A 115 8.73 -59.53 -4.84
N SER A 116 8.42 -58.81 -5.91
CA SER A 116 7.55 -57.63 -5.86
C SER A 116 6.15 -57.99 -5.37
N SER A 117 5.57 -59.09 -5.86
CA SER A 117 4.27 -59.60 -5.41
C SER A 117 4.26 -59.95 -3.91
N LEU A 118 5.29 -60.64 -3.42
CA LEU A 118 5.40 -60.97 -1.99
C LEU A 118 5.61 -59.74 -1.10
N MET A 119 6.33 -58.72 -1.58
CA MET A 119 6.45 -57.45 -0.87
C MET A 119 5.11 -56.71 -0.80
N ALA A 120 4.35 -56.67 -1.91
CA ALA A 120 3.00 -56.12 -1.94
C ALA A 120 2.06 -56.90 -1.01
N PHE A 121 2.22 -58.22 -0.93
CA PHE A 121 1.45 -59.06 -0.02
C PHE A 121 1.79 -58.79 1.46
N LEU A 122 3.07 -58.65 1.80
CA LEU A 122 3.50 -58.29 3.15
C LEU A 122 2.94 -56.92 3.56
N HIS A 123 2.87 -55.98 2.61
CA HIS A 123 2.22 -54.70 2.80
C HIS A 123 0.71 -54.87 3.04
N LEU A 124 0.00 -55.66 2.22
CA LEU A 124 -1.42 -55.98 2.43
C LEU A 124 -1.69 -56.61 3.80
N VAL A 125 -0.86 -57.56 4.24
CA VAL A 125 -0.97 -58.18 5.56
C VAL A 125 -0.78 -57.12 6.65
N SER A 126 0.16 -56.19 6.48
CA SER A 126 0.37 -55.09 7.43
C SER A 126 -0.83 -54.14 7.47
N MET A 127 -1.34 -53.69 6.32
CA MET A 127 -2.55 -52.85 6.25
C MET A 127 -3.78 -53.55 6.83
N SER A 128 -3.89 -54.87 6.64
CA SER A 128 -4.98 -55.66 7.23
C SER A 128 -4.90 -55.71 8.75
N ILE A 129 -3.69 -55.83 9.31
CA ILE A 129 -3.48 -55.79 10.76
C ILE A 129 -3.82 -54.40 11.29
N GLU A 130 -3.27 -53.34 10.68
CA GLU A 130 -3.47 -51.96 11.14
C GLU A 130 -4.94 -51.53 11.07
N GLY A 131 -5.65 -51.87 9.98
CA GLY A 131 -7.09 -51.61 9.87
C GLY A 131 -7.93 -52.36 10.90
N LEU A 132 -7.59 -53.63 11.19
CA LEU A 132 -8.28 -54.40 12.23
C LEU A 132 -7.98 -53.90 13.65
N GLU A 133 -6.74 -53.49 13.91
CA GLU A 133 -6.33 -52.91 15.20
C GLU A 133 -7.02 -51.56 15.45
N LEU A 134 -7.13 -50.72 14.42
CA LEU A 134 -7.90 -49.48 14.48
C LEU A 134 -9.38 -49.77 14.78
N TRP A 135 -10.00 -50.71 14.05
CA TRP A 135 -11.41 -51.04 14.27
C TRP A 135 -11.65 -51.66 15.66
N ARG A 136 -10.69 -52.45 16.16
CA ARG A 136 -10.72 -52.96 17.55
C ARG A 136 -10.71 -51.82 18.56
N LEU A 137 -9.82 -50.85 18.38
CA LEU A 137 -9.74 -49.66 19.24
C LEU A 137 -11.06 -48.87 19.24
N ILE A 138 -11.68 -48.66 18.07
CA ILE A 138 -12.99 -48.01 17.97
C ILE A 138 -14.07 -48.80 18.73
N CYS A 139 -14.01 -50.13 18.73
CA CYS A 139 -14.93 -50.95 19.51
C CYS A 139 -14.72 -50.79 21.03
N GLU A 140 -13.46 -50.67 21.47
CA GLU A 140 -13.10 -50.45 22.88
C GLU A 140 -13.54 -49.06 23.38
N HIS A 141 -13.43 -48.02 22.54
CA HIS A 141 -13.89 -46.66 22.83
C HIS A 141 -15.37 -46.41 22.51
N GLN A 142 -16.22 -47.44 22.62
CA GLN A 142 -17.65 -47.35 22.37
C GLN A 142 -17.99 -46.87 20.95
N SER A 143 -17.85 -47.74 19.95
CA SER A 143 -18.09 -47.46 18.52
C SER A 143 -19.27 -46.54 18.18
N HIS A 144 -20.40 -46.64 18.88
CA HIS A 144 -21.56 -45.78 18.67
C HIS A 144 -21.30 -44.29 18.95
N VAL A 145 -20.46 -43.95 19.94
CA VAL A 145 -20.09 -42.56 20.28
C VAL A 145 -19.14 -42.00 19.23
N VAL A 146 -18.08 -42.75 18.91
CA VAL A 146 -17.06 -42.32 17.93
C VAL A 146 -17.69 -42.10 16.55
N ILE A 147 -18.57 -43.01 16.10
CA ILE A 147 -19.24 -42.88 14.81
C ILE A 147 -20.27 -41.75 14.82
N HIS A 148 -20.98 -41.53 15.94
CA HIS A 148 -21.94 -40.42 16.04
C HIS A 148 -21.25 -39.04 16.00
N ASN A 149 -20.07 -38.93 16.61
CA ASN A 149 -19.28 -37.69 16.61
C ASN A 149 -18.58 -37.43 15.27
N ALA A 150 -18.51 -38.41 14.37
CA ALA A 150 -17.95 -38.24 13.03
C ALA A 150 -18.91 -37.47 12.11
N ASN A 151 -18.34 -36.80 11.10
CA ASN A 151 -19.10 -36.05 10.09
C ASN A 151 -20.09 -36.95 9.32
N GLN A 152 -21.18 -36.37 8.81
CA GLN A 152 -22.23 -37.11 8.11
C GLN A 152 -21.69 -37.90 6.89
N GLU A 153 -20.72 -37.34 6.17
CA GLU A 153 -20.07 -38.02 5.05
C GLU A 153 -19.35 -39.31 5.49
N ILE A 154 -18.63 -39.25 6.61
CA ILE A 154 -17.93 -40.41 7.20
C ILE A 154 -18.95 -41.46 7.64
N GLN A 155 -20.06 -41.04 8.25
CA GLN A 155 -21.13 -41.94 8.67
C GLN A 155 -21.77 -42.66 7.47
N GLU A 156 -21.97 -41.98 6.35
CA GLU A 156 -22.52 -42.56 5.12
C GLU A 156 -21.53 -43.51 4.45
N GLN A 157 -20.24 -43.16 4.41
CA GLN A 157 -19.18 -44.04 3.90
C GLN A 157 -19.08 -45.33 4.72
N ILE A 158 -19.06 -45.24 6.06
CA ILE A 158 -18.97 -46.40 6.96
C ILE A 158 -20.14 -47.38 6.76
N ARG A 159 -21.33 -46.91 6.36
CA ARG A 159 -22.49 -47.77 6.09
C ARG A 159 -22.32 -48.65 4.85
N GLN A 160 -21.54 -48.20 3.86
CA GLN A 160 -21.47 -48.83 2.54
C GLN A 160 -20.23 -49.72 2.36
N ILE A 161 -19.23 -49.59 3.23
CA ILE A 161 -17.96 -50.32 3.13
C ILE A 161 -17.97 -51.69 3.82
N ALA A 162 -17.17 -52.60 3.28
CA ALA A 162 -16.82 -53.88 3.91
C ALA A 162 -15.38 -53.87 4.42
N PHE A 163 -14.98 -54.85 5.24
CA PHE A 163 -13.63 -54.89 5.83
C PHE A 163 -12.52 -54.87 4.77
N LYS A 164 -12.70 -55.50 3.61
CA LYS A 164 -11.72 -55.45 2.51
C LYS A 164 -11.41 -54.02 2.05
N ASP A 165 -12.39 -53.13 2.11
CA ASP A 165 -12.27 -51.78 1.59
C ASP A 165 -11.44 -50.92 2.55
N LEU A 166 -11.47 -51.24 3.86
CA LEU A 166 -10.60 -50.64 4.88
C LEU A 166 -9.10 -50.94 4.63
N PHE A 167 -8.79 -52.13 4.11
CA PHE A 167 -7.41 -52.55 3.83
C PHE A 167 -6.88 -52.06 2.48
N SER A 168 -7.71 -51.35 1.72
CA SER A 168 -7.34 -50.79 0.42
C SER A 168 -6.70 -49.41 0.59
N PRO A 169 -5.93 -48.91 -0.40
CA PRO A 169 -5.42 -47.54 -0.38
C PRO A 169 -6.52 -46.48 -0.19
N ASN A 170 -7.71 -46.72 -0.75
CA ASN A 170 -8.87 -45.85 -0.56
C ASN A 170 -9.41 -45.89 0.89
N GLY A 171 -9.27 -47.03 1.56
CA GLY A 171 -9.61 -47.20 2.97
C GLY A 171 -8.62 -46.54 3.93
N GLN A 172 -7.41 -46.21 3.47
CA GLN A 172 -6.40 -45.53 4.30
C GLN A 172 -6.86 -44.12 4.67
N GLN A 173 -7.46 -43.38 3.73
CA GLN A 173 -8.00 -42.03 3.99
C GLN A 173 -9.09 -42.06 5.07
N LEU A 174 -10.02 -43.01 4.96
CA LEU A 174 -11.05 -43.22 5.97
C LEU A 174 -10.45 -43.63 7.31
N SER A 175 -9.43 -44.50 7.31
CA SER A 175 -8.75 -44.93 8.52
C SER A 175 -8.09 -43.76 9.25
N THR A 176 -7.43 -42.85 8.52
CA THR A 176 -6.87 -41.61 9.09
C THR A 176 -7.94 -40.70 9.67
N GLN A 177 -9.07 -40.53 8.99
CA GLN A 177 -10.20 -39.75 9.51
C GLN A 177 -10.79 -40.38 10.78
N LEU A 178 -10.91 -41.71 10.81
CA LEU A 178 -11.36 -42.45 11.99
C LEU A 178 -10.40 -42.32 13.17
N VAL A 179 -9.08 -42.35 12.92
CA VAL A 179 -8.06 -42.06 13.95
C VAL A 179 -8.30 -40.67 14.54
N ASN A 180 -8.54 -39.65 13.72
CA ASN A 180 -8.83 -38.30 14.20
C ASN A 180 -10.12 -38.25 15.04
N CYS A 181 -11.18 -38.97 14.65
CA CYS A 181 -12.41 -39.08 15.44
C CYS A 181 -12.20 -39.76 16.79
N VAL A 182 -11.40 -40.84 16.83
CA VAL A 182 -11.04 -41.52 18.09
C VAL A 182 -10.24 -40.57 18.98
N MET A 183 -9.20 -39.92 18.43
CA MET A 183 -8.38 -38.98 19.19
C MET A 183 -9.22 -37.82 19.73
N ALA A 184 -10.12 -37.25 18.93
CA ALA A 184 -11.05 -36.20 19.37
C ALA A 184 -11.98 -36.67 20.50
N THR A 185 -12.45 -37.93 20.45
CA THR A 185 -13.31 -38.51 21.50
C THR A 185 -12.51 -38.75 22.79
N CYS A 186 -11.23 -39.10 22.69
CA CYS A 186 -10.36 -39.29 23.86
C CYS A 186 -9.97 -37.98 24.55
N MET A 187 -10.14 -36.81 23.91
CA MET A 187 -9.70 -35.53 24.46
C MET A 187 -10.37 -35.14 25.78
N SER A 188 -11.52 -35.73 26.14
CA SER A 188 -12.18 -35.48 27.43
C SER A 188 -11.45 -36.11 28.62
N ASP A 189 -10.69 -37.19 28.41
CA ASP A 189 -10.08 -38.00 29.47
C ASP A 189 -8.55 -37.98 29.39
N ASN A 190 -7.91 -37.32 30.36
CA ASN A 190 -6.45 -37.08 30.33
C ASN A 190 -5.57 -38.33 30.25
N THR A 191 -5.94 -39.40 30.93
CA THR A 191 -5.18 -40.66 30.90
C THR A 191 -5.40 -41.42 29.60
N ALA A 192 -6.60 -41.32 29.02
CA ALA A 192 -6.99 -42.04 27.81
C ALA A 192 -6.22 -41.55 26.57
N VAL A 193 -5.95 -40.25 26.43
CA VAL A 193 -5.24 -39.72 25.24
C VAL A 193 -3.83 -40.27 25.11
N GLU A 194 -3.07 -40.35 26.21
CA GLU A 194 -1.68 -40.83 26.18
C GLU A 194 -1.62 -42.33 25.91
N THR A 195 -2.46 -43.11 26.58
CA THR A 195 -2.54 -44.56 26.34
C THR A 195 -2.98 -44.89 24.92
N THR A 196 -3.95 -44.13 24.38
CA THR A 196 -4.48 -44.32 23.02
C THR A 196 -3.45 -43.90 21.97
N SER A 197 -2.75 -42.78 22.18
CA SER A 197 -1.67 -42.30 21.30
C SER A 197 -0.49 -43.27 21.25
N ASP A 198 -0.04 -43.78 22.41
CA ASP A 198 1.03 -44.79 22.48
C ASP A 198 0.60 -46.10 21.82
N TYR A 199 -0.66 -46.50 22.00
CA TYR A 199 -1.21 -47.68 21.36
C TYR A 199 -1.28 -47.52 19.84
N LEU A 200 -1.82 -46.40 19.33
CA LEU A 200 -1.92 -46.12 17.89
C LEU A 200 -0.55 -46.07 17.22
N ARG A 201 0.46 -45.46 17.88
CA ARG A 201 1.84 -45.42 17.38
C ARG A 201 2.46 -46.81 17.24
N ASN A 202 2.12 -47.73 18.14
CA ASN A 202 2.67 -49.09 18.12
C ASN A 202 1.87 -50.04 17.21
N ALA A 203 0.55 -49.92 17.20
CA ALA A 203 -0.35 -50.82 16.49
C ALA A 203 -0.58 -50.42 15.02
N CYS A 204 -0.59 -49.12 14.72
CA CYS A 204 -0.95 -48.54 13.42
C CYS A 204 0.03 -47.45 12.94
N PRO A 205 1.33 -47.74 12.80
CA PRO A 205 2.34 -46.73 12.49
C PRO A 205 2.20 -46.10 11.09
N SER A 206 1.51 -46.75 10.14
CA SER A 206 1.26 -46.15 8.81
C SER A 206 0.08 -45.17 8.81
N LEU A 207 -0.74 -45.20 9.87
CA LEU A 207 -1.93 -44.36 10.03
C LEU A 207 -1.73 -43.26 11.06
N PHE A 208 -0.86 -43.48 12.05
CA PHE A 208 -0.54 -42.54 13.12
C PHE A 208 0.95 -42.55 13.44
N SER A 209 1.62 -41.46 13.06
CA SER A 209 3.07 -41.29 13.20
C SER A 209 3.47 -40.72 14.57
N ALA A 210 4.78 -40.65 14.82
CA ALA A 210 5.30 -39.96 16.00
C ALA A 210 4.99 -38.46 15.98
N ASP A 211 4.96 -37.85 14.79
CA ASP A 211 4.66 -36.43 14.62
C ASP A 211 3.18 -36.14 14.91
N ASP A 212 2.28 -37.05 14.50
CA ASP A 212 0.85 -36.98 14.84
C ASP A 212 0.63 -37.05 16.36
N ALA A 213 1.41 -37.88 17.06
CA ALA A 213 1.37 -37.97 18.52
C ALA A 213 1.78 -36.66 19.20
N ILE A 214 2.82 -35.99 18.69
CA ILE A 214 3.27 -34.68 19.18
C ILE A 214 2.17 -33.63 18.95
N CYS A 215 1.59 -33.59 17.75
CA CYS A 215 0.52 -32.65 17.42
C CYS A 215 -0.73 -32.89 18.29
N ALA A 216 -1.14 -34.14 18.48
CA ALA A 216 -2.26 -34.49 19.35
C ALA A 216 -2.01 -34.10 20.81
N LYS A 217 -0.78 -34.28 21.29
CA LYS A 217 -0.36 -33.82 22.63
C LYS A 217 -0.45 -32.31 22.75
N ALA A 218 0.01 -31.56 21.74
CA ALA A 218 -0.08 -30.10 21.73
C ALA A 218 -1.54 -29.62 21.75
N ASN A 219 -2.40 -30.18 20.89
CA ASN A 219 -3.85 -29.88 20.86
C ASN A 219 -4.52 -30.15 22.21
N LYS A 220 -4.18 -31.27 22.85
CA LYS A 220 -4.65 -31.62 24.20
C LYS A 220 -4.25 -30.56 25.25
N ILE A 221 -3.00 -30.10 25.24
CA ILE A 221 -2.53 -29.06 26.17
C ILE A 221 -3.35 -27.78 25.98
N VAL A 222 -3.62 -27.38 24.74
CA VAL A 222 -4.45 -26.20 24.43
C VAL A 222 -5.88 -26.35 24.96
N GLN A 223 -6.53 -27.49 24.70
CA GLN A 223 -7.90 -27.75 25.16
C GLN A 223 -8.01 -27.85 26.68
N ASN A 224 -7.08 -28.54 27.34
CA ASN A 224 -7.05 -28.65 28.81
C ASN A 224 -6.83 -27.31 29.50
N SER A 225 -6.12 -26.40 28.82
CA SER A 225 -5.88 -25.05 29.34
C SER A 225 -7.19 -24.24 29.48
N SER A 226 -8.29 -24.67 28.84
CA SER A 226 -9.63 -24.13 29.05
C SER A 226 -10.13 -24.25 30.49
N SER A 227 -9.75 -25.33 31.20
CA SER A 227 -10.21 -25.62 32.56
C SER A 227 -9.38 -24.95 33.64
N ILE A 228 -8.28 -24.27 33.25
CA ILE A 228 -7.32 -23.65 34.18
C ILE A 228 -7.73 -22.21 34.49
N GLN A 229 -8.02 -21.97 35.77
CA GLN A 229 -8.43 -20.65 36.26
C GLN A 229 -7.29 -19.63 36.27
N SER A 230 -6.05 -20.05 36.56
CA SER A 230 -4.88 -19.17 36.63
C SER A 230 -4.37 -18.78 35.24
N THR A 231 -4.36 -17.47 34.92
CA THR A 231 -3.83 -16.94 33.65
C THR A 231 -2.35 -17.26 33.44
N VAL A 232 -1.53 -17.24 34.50
CA VAL A 232 -0.08 -17.48 34.41
C VAL A 232 0.20 -18.95 34.05
N GLU A 233 -0.49 -19.87 34.70
CA GLU A 233 -0.34 -21.30 34.42
C GLU A 233 -0.89 -21.66 33.04
N ARG A 234 -2.01 -21.05 32.64
CA ARG A 234 -2.58 -21.19 31.30
C ARG A 234 -1.60 -20.73 30.23
N ASN A 235 -1.00 -19.54 30.39
CA ASN A 235 -0.01 -19.03 29.44
C ASN A 235 1.23 -19.94 29.39
N ARG A 236 1.68 -20.49 30.52
CA ARG A 236 2.79 -21.46 30.56
C ARG A 236 2.47 -22.71 29.72
N ASN A 237 1.26 -23.25 29.84
CA ASN A 237 0.82 -24.39 29.07
C ASN A 237 0.69 -24.06 27.57
N PHE A 238 0.20 -22.87 27.22
CA PHE A 238 0.16 -22.42 25.83
C PHE A 238 1.56 -22.28 25.22
N PHE A 239 2.54 -21.74 25.96
CA PHE A 239 3.94 -21.73 25.49
C PHE A 239 4.51 -23.14 25.30
N GLU A 240 4.16 -24.09 26.17
CA GLU A 240 4.55 -25.49 25.99
C GLU A 240 3.92 -26.09 24.73
N ALA A 241 2.64 -25.81 24.46
CA ALA A 241 1.98 -26.23 23.22
C ALA A 241 2.63 -25.61 21.98
N ILE A 242 2.96 -24.32 22.00
CA ILE A 242 3.67 -23.62 20.91
C ILE A 242 5.03 -24.27 20.62
N LYS A 243 5.75 -24.68 21.67
CA LYS A 243 7.03 -25.39 21.51
C LYS A 243 6.83 -26.73 20.79
N LEU A 244 5.81 -27.50 21.16
CA LEU A 244 5.49 -28.77 20.50
C LEU A 244 5.03 -28.55 19.05
N TYR A 245 4.22 -27.54 18.76
CA TYR A 245 3.85 -27.18 17.39
C TYR A 245 5.06 -26.81 16.52
N SER A 246 6.09 -26.23 17.12
CA SER A 246 7.34 -25.89 16.42
C SER A 246 8.17 -27.11 16.02
N GLU A 247 7.91 -28.29 16.62
CA GLU A 247 8.55 -29.56 16.25
C GLU A 247 7.84 -30.20 15.04
N VAL A 248 6.54 -29.98 14.87
CA VAL A 248 5.70 -30.60 13.83
C VAL A 248 4.92 -29.59 12.99
N PRO A 249 5.59 -28.62 12.35
CA PRO A 249 4.93 -27.46 11.75
C PRO A 249 3.94 -27.82 10.63
N HIS A 250 4.11 -28.94 9.92
CA HIS A 250 3.25 -29.32 8.78
C HIS A 250 1.89 -29.91 9.17
N LEU A 251 1.75 -30.41 10.40
CA LEU A 251 0.53 -31.07 10.86
C LEU A 251 -0.42 -30.14 11.62
N VAL A 252 0.02 -28.91 11.92
CA VAL A 252 -0.71 -27.96 12.76
C VAL A 252 -1.80 -27.25 11.95
N ASP A 253 -3.04 -27.33 12.46
CA ASP A 253 -4.12 -26.43 12.07
C ASP A 253 -3.94 -25.08 12.77
N LEU A 254 -3.35 -24.13 12.03
CA LEU A 254 -3.07 -22.79 12.53
C LEU A 254 -4.34 -22.03 12.89
N GLN A 255 -5.41 -22.15 12.10
CA GLN A 255 -6.65 -21.42 12.33
C GLN A 255 -7.26 -21.84 13.65
N TRP A 256 -7.42 -23.17 13.85
CA TRP A 256 -7.96 -23.70 15.08
C TRP A 256 -7.13 -23.28 16.30
N ALA A 257 -5.80 -23.39 16.23
CA ALA A 257 -4.93 -23.01 17.34
C ALA A 257 -5.02 -21.51 17.67
N CYS A 258 -5.07 -20.65 16.65
CA CYS A 258 -5.24 -19.20 16.83
C CYS A 258 -6.60 -18.85 17.44
N ASP A 259 -7.68 -19.51 17.00
CA ASP A 259 -9.03 -19.30 17.54
C ASP A 259 -9.11 -19.71 19.02
N GLN A 260 -8.44 -20.79 19.40
CA GLN A 260 -8.32 -21.19 20.80
C GLN A 260 -7.55 -20.14 21.61
N PHE A 261 -6.38 -19.69 21.15
CA PHE A 261 -5.60 -18.68 21.86
C PHE A 261 -6.34 -17.34 21.98
N ALA A 262 -7.05 -16.92 20.92
CA ALA A 262 -7.85 -15.70 20.92
C ALA A 262 -9.00 -15.77 21.93
N SER A 263 -9.67 -16.92 22.04
CA SER A 263 -10.75 -17.15 23.00
C SER A 263 -10.31 -16.99 24.46
N TYR A 264 -9.01 -17.14 24.75
CA TYR A 264 -8.42 -16.95 26.08
C TYR A 264 -7.58 -15.68 26.21
N TYR A 265 -7.68 -14.75 25.25
CA TYR A 265 -6.94 -13.48 25.22
C TYR A 265 -5.42 -13.64 25.19
N PHE A 266 -4.93 -14.79 24.73
CA PHE A 266 -3.50 -15.08 24.62
C PHE A 266 -2.96 -14.66 23.23
N TYR A 267 -3.02 -13.36 22.95
CA TYR A 267 -2.66 -12.81 21.65
C TYR A 267 -1.15 -12.84 21.33
N GLU A 268 -0.30 -12.76 22.36
CA GLU A 268 1.16 -12.87 22.18
C GLU A 268 1.56 -14.23 21.60
N GLY A 269 0.88 -15.30 22.04
CA GLY A 269 1.09 -16.65 21.52
C GLY A 269 0.70 -16.83 20.07
N ILE A 270 -0.30 -16.08 19.58
CA ILE A 270 -0.73 -16.11 18.17
C ILE A 270 0.40 -15.61 17.27
N VAL A 271 1.02 -14.49 17.64
CA VAL A 271 2.18 -13.96 16.90
C VAL A 271 3.33 -14.97 16.93
N GLU A 272 3.62 -15.54 18.09
CA GLU A 272 4.74 -16.47 18.24
C GLU A 272 4.52 -17.79 17.47
N VAL A 273 3.34 -18.39 17.55
CA VAL A 273 3.04 -19.66 16.87
C VAL A 273 3.07 -19.50 15.36
N CYS A 274 2.47 -18.43 14.82
CA CYS A 274 2.42 -18.18 13.39
C CYS A 274 3.81 -17.87 12.83
N LEU A 275 4.61 -17.03 13.51
CA LEU A 275 5.97 -16.71 13.06
C LEU A 275 6.91 -17.91 13.17
N ASN A 276 6.83 -18.69 14.27
CA ASN A 276 7.65 -19.88 14.43
C ASN A 276 7.33 -20.93 13.35
N ILE A 277 6.05 -21.19 13.08
CA ILE A 277 5.63 -22.14 12.06
C ILE A 277 6.02 -21.65 10.66
N ALA A 278 5.84 -20.36 10.35
CA ALA A 278 6.25 -19.79 9.07
C ALA A 278 7.76 -20.00 8.79
N VAL A 279 8.61 -19.73 9.78
CA VAL A 279 10.07 -19.93 9.67
C VAL A 279 10.46 -21.41 9.62
N LYS A 280 9.75 -22.28 10.36
CA LYS A 280 10.05 -23.72 10.40
C LYS A 280 9.60 -24.45 9.14
N ARG A 281 8.51 -24.03 8.50
CA ARG A 281 8.08 -24.57 7.21
C ARG A 281 9.02 -24.14 6.08
N ASP A 282 9.57 -22.93 6.13
CA ASP A 282 10.52 -22.40 5.14
C ASP A 282 11.87 -22.00 5.76
N PRO A 283 12.72 -22.97 6.13
CA PRO A 283 13.99 -22.70 6.80
C PRO A 283 15.07 -22.12 5.86
N THR A 284 14.97 -22.41 4.57
CA THR A 284 15.90 -21.94 3.53
C THR A 284 15.54 -20.57 2.98
N GLY A 285 14.33 -20.07 3.27
CA GLY A 285 13.89 -18.74 2.84
C GLY A 285 13.54 -18.67 1.36
N VAL A 286 13.01 -19.76 0.79
CA VAL A 286 12.63 -19.84 -0.63
C VAL A 286 11.56 -18.81 -0.96
N ALA A 287 10.61 -18.58 -0.04
CA ALA A 287 9.56 -17.58 -0.22
C ALA A 287 10.13 -16.15 -0.33
N LEU A 288 11.21 -15.84 0.40
CA LEU A 288 11.84 -14.52 0.35
C LEU A 288 12.56 -14.30 -0.98
N HIS A 289 13.21 -15.35 -1.50
CA HIS A 289 13.82 -15.32 -2.82
C HIS A 289 12.79 -15.12 -3.94
N TYR A 290 11.67 -15.85 -3.87
CA TYR A 290 10.54 -15.70 -4.79
C TYR A 290 10.00 -14.26 -4.82
N PHE A 291 9.79 -13.67 -3.64
CA PHE A 291 9.31 -12.29 -3.51
C PHE A 291 10.31 -11.27 -4.08
N LYS A 292 11.61 -11.39 -3.75
CA LYS A 292 12.66 -10.47 -4.24
C LYS A 292 12.85 -10.51 -5.76
N ASN A 293 12.53 -11.64 -6.39
CA ASN A 293 12.61 -11.81 -7.84
C ASN A 293 11.35 -11.34 -8.59
N GLY A 294 10.38 -10.74 -7.91
CA GLY A 294 9.18 -10.19 -8.54
C GLY A 294 8.12 -11.24 -8.90
N GLU A 295 8.00 -12.30 -8.10
CA GLU A 295 6.95 -13.32 -8.20
C GLU A 295 6.88 -14.02 -9.58
N PRO A 296 7.97 -14.68 -10.01
CA PRO A 296 8.02 -15.36 -11.30
C PRO A 296 7.05 -16.55 -11.36
N ARG A 297 6.18 -16.58 -12.36
CA ARG A 297 5.14 -17.63 -12.50
C ARG A 297 5.69 -19.06 -12.69
N ASP A 298 6.95 -19.18 -13.09
CA ASP A 298 7.61 -20.47 -13.34
C ASP A 298 8.12 -21.15 -12.05
N ASP A 299 8.23 -20.39 -10.94
CA ASP A 299 8.72 -20.89 -9.65
C ASP A 299 7.56 -21.37 -8.76
N VAL A 300 7.06 -22.58 -9.05
CA VAL A 300 5.94 -23.20 -8.32
C VAL A 300 6.31 -23.45 -6.86
N GLU A 301 7.54 -23.88 -6.59
CA GLU A 301 8.03 -24.14 -5.22
C GLU A 301 8.07 -22.85 -4.41
N GLY A 302 8.60 -21.76 -4.98
CA GLY A 302 8.59 -20.44 -4.35
C GLY A 302 7.18 -19.91 -4.10
N MET A 303 6.26 -20.07 -5.05
CA MET A 303 4.86 -19.67 -4.92
C MET A 303 4.14 -20.43 -3.80
N GLU A 304 4.31 -21.75 -3.70
CA GLU A 304 3.72 -22.57 -2.64
C GLU A 304 4.22 -22.13 -1.26
N MET A 305 5.53 -21.98 -1.09
CA MET A 305 6.14 -21.55 0.17
C MET A 305 5.72 -20.13 0.58
N PHE A 306 5.56 -19.23 -0.40
CA PHE A 306 5.04 -17.89 -0.17
C PHE A 306 3.58 -17.91 0.30
N ASN A 307 2.72 -18.72 -0.33
CA ASN A 307 1.32 -18.87 0.09
C ASN A 307 1.20 -19.45 1.50
N TYR A 308 2.01 -20.44 1.86
CA TYR A 308 2.02 -20.99 3.22
C TYR A 308 2.44 -19.96 4.28
N ARG A 309 3.44 -19.13 3.99
CA ARG A 309 3.82 -18.03 4.89
C ARG A 309 2.69 -17.01 5.02
N ASN A 310 2.04 -16.65 3.91
CA ASN A 310 0.90 -15.74 3.91
C ASN A 310 -0.30 -16.28 4.68
N GLU A 311 -0.56 -17.57 4.67
CA GLU A 311 -1.60 -18.20 5.49
C GLU A 311 -1.32 -17.97 6.99
N ALA A 312 -0.09 -18.20 7.44
CA ALA A 312 0.31 -17.95 8.82
C ALA A 312 0.20 -16.46 9.20
N TYR A 313 0.61 -15.55 8.31
CA TYR A 313 0.47 -14.11 8.52
C TYR A 313 -1.00 -13.65 8.50
N SER A 314 -1.84 -14.34 7.73
CA SER A 314 -3.29 -14.06 7.64
C SER A 314 -3.96 -14.29 8.99
N CYS A 315 -3.58 -15.31 9.75
CA CYS A 315 -4.10 -15.53 11.11
C CYS A 315 -3.79 -14.35 12.06
N ILE A 316 -2.59 -13.77 11.97
CA ILE A 316 -2.20 -12.60 12.78
C ILE A 316 -3.02 -11.38 12.36
N THR A 317 -3.10 -11.10 11.06
CA THR A 317 -3.83 -9.93 10.53
C THR A 317 -5.34 -10.03 10.75
N GLN A 318 -5.92 -11.23 10.71
CA GLN A 318 -7.31 -11.48 11.06
C GLN A 318 -7.57 -11.24 12.56
N THR A 319 -6.62 -11.62 13.42
CA THR A 319 -6.70 -11.32 14.86
C THR A 319 -6.65 -9.81 15.12
N LEU A 320 -5.74 -9.09 14.45
CA LEU A 320 -5.68 -7.63 14.50
C LEU A 320 -6.96 -6.98 13.98
N GLU A 321 -7.54 -7.51 12.91
CA GLU A 321 -8.81 -7.04 12.35
C GLU A 321 -9.99 -7.25 13.31
N ASN A 322 -10.06 -8.41 13.97
CA ASN A 322 -11.08 -8.69 14.97
C ASN A 322 -10.98 -7.70 16.15
N LEU A 323 -9.76 -7.39 16.61
CA LEU A 323 -9.53 -6.40 17.66
C LEU A 323 -9.90 -4.99 17.19
N LEU A 324 -9.51 -4.60 15.98
CA LEU A 324 -9.84 -3.29 15.40
C LEU A 324 -11.36 -3.09 15.28
N ASN A 325 -12.08 -4.13 14.87
CA ASN A 325 -13.53 -4.13 14.80
C ASN A 325 -14.18 -3.98 16.19
N GLN A 326 -13.63 -4.62 17.22
CA GLN A 326 -14.09 -4.47 18.61
C GLN A 326 -13.81 -3.07 19.17
N ILE A 327 -12.69 -2.45 18.80
CA ILE A 327 -12.35 -1.06 19.19
C ILE A 327 -13.30 -0.06 18.53
N THR A 328 -13.56 -0.24 17.24
CA THR A 328 -14.35 0.72 16.43
C THR A 328 -15.85 0.57 16.68
N ASN A 329 -16.34 -0.65 16.89
CA ASN A 329 -17.76 -0.96 17.06
C ASN A 329 -18.02 -1.75 18.36
N PRO A 330 -17.94 -1.13 19.55
CA PRO A 330 -18.17 -1.81 20.82
C PRO A 330 -19.64 -2.25 21.06
N ALA A 331 -20.58 -1.91 20.17
CA ALA A 331 -22.03 -1.97 20.42
C ALA A 331 -22.85 -2.91 19.51
N THR A 332 -22.25 -3.84 18.76
CA THR A 332 -23.02 -4.85 18.01
C THR A 332 -22.83 -6.25 18.58
N LEU A 333 -23.44 -6.49 19.75
CA LEU A 333 -23.83 -7.83 20.17
C LEU A 333 -25.34 -7.96 19.99
N SER A 334 -25.70 -8.83 19.06
CA SER A 334 -27.01 -9.37 18.72
C SER A 334 -28.06 -9.28 19.83
N ILE A 335 -29.13 -8.51 19.59
CA ILE A 335 -30.40 -8.66 20.31
C ILE A 335 -30.93 -10.07 19.98
N PRO A 336 -31.04 -11.01 20.94
CA PRO A 336 -31.67 -12.30 20.66
C PRO A 336 -33.17 -12.07 20.47
N SER A 337 -33.72 -12.47 19.33
CA SER A 337 -35.17 -12.34 19.02
C SER A 337 -36.07 -13.27 19.84
N ARG A 338 -35.65 -13.72 21.04
CA ARG A 338 -36.45 -14.58 21.91
C ARG A 338 -36.24 -14.23 23.38
N PRO A 339 -37.31 -13.91 24.14
CA PRO A 339 -37.21 -13.75 25.58
C PRO A 339 -37.03 -15.12 26.23
N GLY A 340 -35.83 -15.35 26.78
CA GLY A 340 -35.49 -16.48 27.65
C GLY A 340 -34.75 -15.96 28.89
N PRO A 341 -34.66 -16.74 29.98
CA PRO A 341 -33.98 -16.31 31.20
C PRO A 341 -32.51 -16.00 30.92
N PRO A 342 -31.88 -15.09 31.69
CA PRO A 342 -30.56 -14.58 31.37
C PRO A 342 -29.56 -15.73 31.39
N VAL A 343 -28.91 -15.96 30.24
CA VAL A 343 -27.68 -16.74 30.19
C VAL A 343 -26.64 -15.91 30.93
N ASN A 344 -25.95 -16.51 31.90
CA ASN A 344 -24.83 -15.88 32.61
C ASN A 344 -23.73 -15.48 31.60
N SER A 345 -23.83 -14.28 31.04
CA SER A 345 -22.85 -13.68 30.15
C SER A 345 -21.78 -12.95 30.96
N GLU A 346 -21.08 -13.70 31.81
CA GLU A 346 -19.80 -13.26 32.40
C GLU A 346 -18.59 -13.76 31.58
N ILE A 347 -18.84 -14.36 30.41
CA ILE A 347 -17.82 -14.64 29.41
C ILE A 347 -17.69 -13.38 28.53
N SER A 348 -16.83 -12.48 29.03
CA SER A 348 -15.81 -11.86 28.20
C SER A 348 -16.27 -10.95 27.04
N THR A 349 -16.84 -9.78 27.36
CA THR A 349 -16.73 -8.63 26.44
C THR A 349 -15.47 -7.85 26.81
N LEU A 350 -14.40 -7.97 26.03
CA LEU A 350 -13.25 -7.07 26.10
C LEU A 350 -13.76 -5.62 26.05
N THR A 351 -13.31 -4.78 26.99
CA THR A 351 -13.54 -3.34 26.88
C THR A 351 -12.71 -2.80 25.71
N ALA A 352 -13.17 -1.72 25.07
CA ALA A 352 -12.44 -1.10 23.96
C ALA A 352 -11.00 -0.71 24.35
N GLU A 353 -10.78 -0.29 25.60
CA GLU A 353 -9.45 0.01 26.15
C GLU A 353 -8.56 -1.23 26.27
N SER A 354 -9.11 -2.36 26.74
CA SER A 354 -8.35 -3.62 26.81
C SER A 354 -8.05 -4.16 25.41
N ALA A 355 -8.98 -4.02 24.46
CA ALA A 355 -8.77 -4.40 23.06
C ALA A 355 -7.66 -3.55 22.41
N GLN A 356 -7.63 -2.24 22.67
CA GLN A 356 -6.55 -1.35 22.21
C GLN A 356 -5.19 -1.77 22.80
N ASN A 357 -5.11 -2.06 24.09
CA ASN A 357 -3.88 -2.52 24.73
C ASN A 357 -3.36 -3.84 24.12
N HIS A 358 -4.26 -4.77 23.79
CA HIS A 358 -3.90 -6.01 23.09
C HIS A 358 -3.44 -5.75 21.66
N TYR A 359 -4.12 -4.85 20.93
CA TYR A 359 -3.72 -4.43 19.59
C TYR A 359 -2.29 -3.86 19.59
N ASP A 360 -2.00 -2.91 20.48
CA ASP A 360 -0.68 -2.28 20.59
C ASP A 360 0.41 -3.29 21.01
N ASN A 361 0.06 -4.26 21.87
CA ASN A 361 0.98 -5.33 22.25
C ASN A 361 1.29 -6.27 21.06
N ILE A 362 0.27 -6.68 20.27
CA ILE A 362 0.48 -7.49 19.06
C ILE A 362 1.37 -6.75 18.08
N ILE A 363 1.12 -5.46 17.83
CA ILE A 363 1.96 -4.64 16.94
C ILE A 363 3.40 -4.59 17.48
N THR A 364 3.59 -4.26 18.76
CA THR A 364 4.92 -4.19 19.38
C THR A 364 5.68 -5.51 19.27
N ARG A 365 5.01 -6.64 19.57
CA ARG A 365 5.60 -7.98 19.42
C ARG A 365 5.92 -8.31 17.97
N SER A 366 5.01 -7.97 17.04
CA SER A 366 5.19 -8.16 15.60
C SER A 366 6.45 -7.44 15.09
N LEU A 367 6.73 -6.24 15.60
CA LEU A 367 7.92 -5.47 15.22
C LEU A 367 9.24 -6.06 15.71
N THR A 368 9.22 -6.91 16.74
CA THR A 368 10.44 -7.62 17.20
C THR A 368 10.85 -8.75 16.24
N SER A 369 9.96 -9.15 15.32
CA SER A 369 10.25 -10.16 14.31
C SER A 369 11.37 -9.72 13.37
N ARG A 370 12.24 -10.67 12.99
CA ARG A 370 13.31 -10.47 11.99
C ARG A 370 12.86 -10.86 10.58
N ASP A 371 11.61 -11.26 10.41
CA ASP A 371 11.08 -11.80 9.14
C ASP A 371 10.59 -10.69 8.21
N GLU A 372 11.40 -10.36 7.19
CA GLU A 372 11.11 -9.29 6.21
C GLU A 372 9.74 -9.47 5.53
N LEU A 373 9.36 -10.71 5.16
CA LEU A 373 8.09 -10.98 4.48
C LEU A 373 6.88 -10.70 5.36
N PHE A 374 6.99 -11.00 6.65
CA PHE A 374 5.92 -10.69 7.60
C PHE A 374 5.74 -9.19 7.77
N HIS A 375 6.84 -8.42 7.87
CA HIS A 375 6.76 -6.95 7.95
C HIS A 375 6.07 -6.38 6.71
N VAL A 376 6.41 -6.88 5.52
CA VAL A 376 5.74 -6.50 4.26
C VAL A 376 4.24 -6.79 4.33
N ALA A 377 3.84 -8.01 4.70
CA ALA A 377 2.43 -8.39 4.82
C ALA A 377 1.67 -7.54 5.86
N LEU A 378 2.32 -7.19 6.98
CA LEU A 378 1.77 -6.32 8.00
C LEU A 378 1.58 -4.89 7.50
N PHE A 379 2.56 -4.33 6.77
CA PHE A 379 2.44 -2.99 6.19
C PHE A 379 1.35 -2.94 5.13
N ASP A 380 1.25 -3.96 4.28
CA ASP A 380 0.16 -4.13 3.32
C ASP A 380 -1.20 -4.11 4.01
N TRP A 381 -1.35 -4.85 5.11
CA TRP A 381 -2.59 -4.88 5.87
C TRP A 381 -2.91 -3.51 6.50
N LEU A 382 -1.93 -2.83 7.11
CA LEU A 382 -2.10 -1.50 7.71
C LEU A 382 -2.54 -0.46 6.67
N ILE A 383 -1.97 -0.50 5.46
CA ILE A 383 -2.36 0.38 4.35
C ILE A 383 -3.79 0.05 3.89
N LYS A 384 -4.14 -1.23 3.74
CA LYS A 384 -5.49 -1.66 3.34
C LYS A 384 -6.59 -1.27 4.33
N LYS A 385 -6.25 -1.16 5.63
CA LYS A 385 -7.18 -0.76 6.70
C LYS A 385 -7.10 0.72 7.07
N ASP A 386 -6.43 1.53 6.25
CA ASP A 386 -6.24 2.97 6.44
C ASP A 386 -5.63 3.34 7.82
N GLN A 387 -4.86 2.44 8.43
CA GLN A 387 -4.16 2.66 9.71
C GLN A 387 -2.84 3.40 9.52
N THR A 388 -2.90 4.54 8.84
CA THR A 388 -1.72 5.35 8.47
C THR A 388 -0.98 5.89 9.70
N ASN A 389 -1.72 6.31 10.73
CA ASN A 389 -1.12 6.81 11.98
C ASN A 389 -0.27 5.74 12.68
N THR A 390 -0.75 4.50 12.74
CA THR A 390 0.00 3.38 13.32
C THR A 390 1.21 3.06 12.46
N LEU A 391 1.05 3.00 11.12
CA LEU A 391 2.16 2.77 10.19
C LEU A 391 3.29 3.79 10.35
N LEU A 392 2.95 5.07 10.53
CA LEU A 392 3.91 6.16 10.71
C LEU A 392 4.62 6.15 12.06
N GLN A 393 4.07 5.47 13.08
CA GLN A 393 4.72 5.29 14.38
C GLN A 393 5.68 4.10 14.42
N ILE A 394 5.55 3.17 13.46
CA ILE A 394 6.37 1.97 13.40
C ILE A 394 7.82 2.32 13.05
N LYS A 395 8.74 1.89 13.92
CA LYS A 395 10.19 1.95 13.70
C LYS A 395 10.70 0.58 13.25
N SER A 396 10.48 0.25 11.98
CA SER A 396 11.02 -0.96 11.36
C SER A 396 12.05 -0.59 10.29
N PRO A 397 13.22 -1.28 10.22
CA PRO A 397 14.23 -1.02 9.20
C PRO A 397 13.75 -1.37 7.77
N PHE A 398 12.69 -2.17 7.66
CA PHE A 398 12.15 -2.63 6.37
C PHE A 398 11.10 -1.66 5.77
N LEU A 399 10.54 -0.76 6.58
CA LEU A 399 9.42 0.09 6.19
C LEU A 399 9.80 1.08 5.08
N GLU A 400 10.99 1.69 5.17
CA GLU A 400 11.46 2.64 4.16
C GLU A 400 11.62 1.97 2.79
N HIS A 401 12.35 0.85 2.74
CA HIS A 401 12.58 0.10 1.50
C HIS A 401 11.26 -0.40 0.88
N TYR A 402 10.34 -0.86 1.73
CA TYR A 402 9.01 -1.30 1.31
C TYR A 402 8.21 -0.17 0.66
N LEU A 403 8.08 0.99 1.32
CA LEU A 403 7.30 2.12 0.80
C LEU A 403 7.87 2.67 -0.52
N ILE A 404 9.20 2.71 -0.66
CA ILE A 404 9.87 3.13 -1.91
C ILE A 404 9.57 2.13 -3.03
N THR A 405 9.68 0.83 -2.75
CA THR A 405 9.41 -0.24 -3.73
C THR A 405 7.94 -0.21 -4.18
N LEU A 406 7.01 -0.05 -3.23
CA LEU A 406 5.58 0.08 -3.51
C LEU A 406 5.28 1.32 -4.36
N ALA A 407 5.92 2.46 -4.06
CA ALA A 407 5.78 3.67 -4.86
C ALA A 407 6.34 3.51 -6.28
N ALA A 408 7.39 2.71 -6.48
CA ALA A 408 7.94 2.42 -7.80
C ALA A 408 7.01 1.52 -8.63
N GLN A 409 6.42 0.49 -8.02
CA GLN A 409 5.50 -0.44 -8.70
C GLN A 409 4.18 0.21 -9.12
N GLN A 410 3.67 1.17 -8.33
CA GLN A 410 2.39 1.84 -8.59
C GLN A 410 2.49 3.04 -9.55
N HIS A 411 3.65 3.31 -10.14
CA HIS A 411 3.84 4.46 -11.04
C HIS A 411 2.95 4.32 -12.30
N PRO A 412 2.15 5.34 -12.69
CA PRO A 412 2.14 6.73 -12.22
C PRO A 412 1.08 7.06 -11.15
N GLY A 413 0.27 6.09 -10.70
CA GLY A 413 -0.80 6.27 -9.69
C GLY A 413 -0.32 6.26 -8.23
N ASN A 414 0.97 6.45 -7.99
CA ASN A 414 1.64 6.26 -6.70
C ASN A 414 1.47 7.42 -5.70
N LYS A 415 0.56 8.38 -5.96
CA LYS A 415 0.35 9.57 -5.11
C LYS A 415 0.15 9.21 -3.63
N LYS A 416 -0.81 8.33 -3.33
CA LYS A 416 -1.12 7.93 -1.94
C LYS A 416 0.09 7.34 -1.22
N THR A 417 0.89 6.56 -1.93
CA THR A 417 2.08 5.90 -1.38
C THR A 417 3.21 6.90 -1.17
N LEU A 418 3.45 7.80 -2.12
CA LEU A 418 4.41 8.90 -1.95
C LEU A 418 3.99 9.84 -0.82
N ASP A 419 2.68 10.05 -0.61
CA ASP A 419 2.17 10.79 0.53
C ASP A 419 2.57 10.13 1.86
N LEU A 420 2.43 8.80 1.96
CA LEU A 420 2.89 8.03 3.12
C LEU A 420 4.41 8.14 3.33
N VAL A 421 5.20 8.11 2.24
CA VAL A 421 6.67 8.18 2.30
C VAL A 421 7.14 9.50 2.90
N TRP A 422 6.65 10.66 2.42
CA TRP A 422 7.11 11.93 2.97
C TRP A 422 6.64 12.14 4.41
N MET A 423 5.42 11.69 4.75
CA MET A 423 4.93 11.72 6.14
C MET A 423 5.80 10.86 7.07
N TYR A 424 6.26 9.69 6.60
CA TYR A 424 7.17 8.83 7.34
C TYR A 424 8.51 9.53 7.60
N TYR A 425 9.09 10.15 6.58
CA TYR A 425 10.34 10.89 6.72
C TYR A 425 10.23 12.10 7.65
N GLU A 426 9.11 12.84 7.61
CA GLU A 426 8.85 13.96 8.53
C GLU A 426 8.78 13.48 9.99
N LYS A 427 8.09 12.35 10.25
CA LYS A 427 8.00 11.76 11.60
C LYS A 427 9.34 11.23 12.12
N ASN A 428 10.22 10.76 11.23
CA ASN A 428 11.55 10.28 11.58
C ASN A 428 12.63 11.39 11.60
N ASN A 429 12.24 12.66 11.51
CA ASN A 429 13.14 13.83 11.45
C ASN A 429 14.11 13.82 10.25
N ASN A 430 13.80 13.09 9.17
CA ASN A 430 14.56 13.13 7.92
C ASN A 430 13.91 14.10 6.93
N PHE A 431 14.04 15.39 7.22
CA PHE A 431 13.35 16.45 6.47
C PHE A 431 13.83 16.59 5.02
N ILE A 432 15.12 16.32 4.75
CA ILE A 432 15.68 16.41 3.39
C ILE A 432 15.09 15.33 2.49
N ALA A 433 14.98 14.08 2.98
CA ALA A 433 14.35 13.01 2.23
C ALA A 433 12.86 13.30 1.99
N ALA A 434 12.15 13.83 2.99
CA ALA A 434 10.76 14.26 2.84
C ALA A 434 10.61 15.35 1.75
N ALA A 435 11.47 16.38 1.76
CA ALA A 435 11.46 17.46 0.78
C ALA A 435 11.74 16.96 -0.65
N LYS A 436 12.64 15.99 -0.83
CA LYS A 436 12.88 15.34 -2.14
C LYS A 436 11.66 14.59 -2.67
N ILE A 437 10.93 13.91 -1.79
CA ILE A 437 9.69 13.20 -2.18
C ILE A 437 8.57 14.20 -2.50
N LEU A 438 8.45 15.29 -1.73
CA LEU A 438 7.51 16.38 -2.00
C LEU A 438 7.80 17.08 -3.34
N LEU A 439 9.08 17.31 -3.66
CA LEU A 439 9.50 17.82 -4.96
C LEU A 439 9.10 16.86 -6.09
N LYS A 440 9.39 15.56 -5.93
CA LYS A 440 8.97 14.53 -6.89
C LYS A 440 7.45 14.48 -7.09
N LEU A 441 6.67 14.65 -6.01
CA LEU A 441 5.20 14.76 -6.05
C LEU A 441 4.74 16.00 -6.84
N ALA A 442 5.40 17.14 -6.65
CA ALA A 442 5.10 18.36 -7.39
C ALA A 442 5.41 18.23 -8.89
N GLU A 443 6.47 17.51 -9.25
CA GLU A 443 6.90 17.27 -10.64
C GLU A 443 6.11 16.17 -11.36
N MET A 444 5.24 15.43 -10.66
CA MET A 444 4.45 14.37 -11.26
C MET A 444 3.61 14.88 -12.44
N GLN A 445 3.75 14.19 -13.56
CA GLN A 445 2.98 14.46 -14.77
C GLN A 445 1.65 13.72 -14.72
N GLY A 446 0.58 14.42 -15.07
CA GLY A 446 -0.76 13.87 -15.21
C GLY A 446 -1.87 14.78 -14.68
N PRO A 447 -3.13 14.49 -15.05
CA PRO A 447 -4.29 15.29 -14.66
C PRO A 447 -4.76 15.02 -13.22
N SER A 448 -4.13 14.08 -12.50
CA SER A 448 -4.53 13.68 -11.14
C SER A 448 -4.23 14.73 -10.07
N LEU A 449 -3.37 15.70 -10.38
CA LEU A 449 -2.94 16.76 -9.49
C LEU A 449 -3.32 18.10 -10.11
N THR A 450 -3.85 19.02 -9.29
CA THR A 450 -4.07 20.41 -9.68
C THR A 450 -2.80 21.23 -9.43
N ILE A 451 -2.69 22.40 -10.06
CA ILE A 451 -1.59 23.34 -9.79
C ILE A 451 -1.56 23.78 -8.32
N HIS A 452 -2.73 23.92 -7.68
CA HIS A 452 -2.83 24.23 -6.25
C HIS A 452 -2.18 23.15 -5.37
N ASN A 453 -2.46 21.87 -5.64
CA ASN A 453 -1.86 20.77 -4.88
C ASN A 453 -0.32 20.74 -5.05
N ARG A 454 0.18 21.02 -6.27
CA ARG A 454 1.63 21.10 -6.53
C ARG A 454 2.28 22.25 -5.75
N MET A 455 1.62 23.41 -5.72
CA MET A 455 2.08 24.56 -4.92
C MET A 455 2.08 24.24 -3.43
N GLU A 456 1.08 23.51 -2.92
CA GLU A 456 1.06 23.05 -1.53
C GLU A 456 2.26 22.16 -1.23
N TYR A 457 2.55 21.16 -2.07
CA TYR A 457 3.71 20.29 -1.91
C TYR A 457 5.04 21.06 -1.94
N LEU A 458 5.21 22.00 -2.88
CA LEU A 458 6.40 22.86 -2.94
C LEU A 458 6.52 23.75 -1.70
N SER A 459 5.42 24.38 -1.27
CA SER A 459 5.42 25.23 -0.07
C SER A 459 5.78 24.44 1.19
N ARG A 460 5.29 23.20 1.31
CA ARG A 460 5.65 22.30 2.40
C ARG A 460 7.12 21.89 2.31
N ALA A 461 7.62 21.56 1.11
CA ALA A 461 9.02 21.22 0.89
C ALA A 461 9.97 22.37 1.32
N VAL A 462 9.61 23.62 1.01
CA VAL A 462 10.36 24.81 1.47
C VAL A 462 10.37 24.90 2.99
N VAL A 463 9.21 24.78 3.65
CA VAL A 463 9.12 24.84 5.12
C VAL A 463 9.94 23.72 5.75
N THR A 464 9.77 22.48 5.29
CA THR A 464 10.47 21.30 5.77
C THR A 464 12.00 21.43 5.63
N THR A 465 12.48 22.00 4.52
CA THR A 465 13.91 22.24 4.30
C THR A 465 14.43 23.37 5.19
N LYS A 466 13.68 24.47 5.32
CA LYS A 466 14.04 25.62 6.18
C LYS A 466 14.09 25.27 7.66
N THR A 467 13.19 24.40 8.14
CA THR A 467 13.19 23.96 9.54
C THR A 467 14.47 23.21 9.94
N PHE A 468 15.16 22.59 8.98
CA PHE A 468 16.40 21.85 9.23
C PHE A 468 17.67 22.64 8.86
N SER A 469 17.59 23.55 7.88
CA SER A 469 18.71 24.37 7.37
C SER A 469 19.35 25.35 8.37
N SER A 470 19.04 25.26 9.67
CA SER A 470 19.76 26.00 10.72
C SER A 470 21.23 25.54 10.87
N THR A 471 21.62 24.42 10.26
CA THR A 471 22.99 23.91 10.16
C THR A 471 23.52 24.05 8.73
N ALA A 472 24.38 25.05 8.51
CA ALA A 472 24.86 25.46 7.20
C ALA A 472 25.70 24.40 6.45
N ASN A 473 25.08 23.64 5.55
CA ASN A 473 25.76 22.88 4.48
C ASN A 473 25.46 23.53 3.12
N SER A 474 26.49 23.76 2.29
CA SER A 474 26.36 24.44 0.98
C SER A 474 25.38 23.75 0.03
N ASN A 475 25.36 22.42 0.00
CA ASN A 475 24.52 21.64 -0.91
C ASN A 475 23.03 21.67 -0.51
N GLU A 476 22.72 21.91 0.77
CA GLU A 476 21.33 22.04 1.26
C GLU A 476 20.76 23.41 0.89
N GLY A 477 21.60 24.44 0.86
CA GLY A 477 21.23 25.77 0.36
C GLY A 477 20.92 25.77 -1.14
N GLU A 478 21.70 25.05 -1.95
CA GLU A 478 21.44 24.90 -3.39
C GLU A 478 20.12 24.17 -3.66
N PHE A 479 19.84 23.09 -2.92
CA PHE A 479 18.56 22.38 -3.03
C PHE A 479 17.36 23.23 -2.57
N LEU A 480 17.52 24.03 -1.51
CA LEU A 480 16.47 24.96 -1.08
C LEU A 480 16.19 26.00 -2.16
N GLN A 481 17.25 26.58 -2.75
CA GLN A 481 17.12 27.53 -3.84
C GLN A 481 16.39 26.90 -5.04
N GLU A 482 16.69 25.66 -5.40
CA GLU A 482 15.99 24.93 -6.48
C GLU A 482 14.47 24.82 -6.20
N ILE A 483 14.08 24.48 -4.97
CA ILE A 483 12.65 24.38 -4.61
C ILE A 483 11.99 25.77 -4.63
N GLU A 484 12.67 26.81 -4.15
CA GLU A 484 12.16 28.18 -4.16
C GLU A 484 11.96 28.70 -5.59
N GLU A 485 12.92 28.49 -6.48
CA GLU A 485 12.80 28.82 -7.91
C GLU A 485 11.61 28.10 -8.54
N LYS A 486 11.43 26.80 -8.28
CA LYS A 486 10.26 26.04 -8.78
C LYS A 486 8.94 26.54 -8.18
N LEU A 487 8.93 26.97 -6.93
CA LEU A 487 7.74 27.55 -6.30
C LEU A 487 7.36 28.88 -6.95
N ASP A 488 8.33 29.72 -7.29
CA ASP A 488 8.07 30.98 -7.99
C ASP A 488 7.54 30.74 -9.41
N VAL A 489 8.11 29.77 -10.14
CA VAL A 489 7.55 29.34 -11.44
C VAL A 489 6.13 28.81 -11.30
N ALA A 490 5.85 28.00 -10.27
CA ALA A 490 4.51 27.47 -10.01
C ALA A 490 3.50 28.58 -9.67
N ARG A 491 3.91 29.65 -8.97
CA ARG A 491 3.08 30.83 -8.70
C ARG A 491 2.72 31.58 -9.97
N VAL A 492 3.70 31.78 -10.86
CA VAL A 492 3.46 32.40 -12.18
C VAL A 492 2.50 31.54 -13.01
N GLN A 493 2.72 30.23 -13.03
CA GLN A 493 1.82 29.29 -13.71
C GLN A 493 0.39 29.31 -13.15
N LEU A 494 0.23 29.43 -11.83
CA LEU A 494 -1.07 29.61 -11.20
C LEU A 494 -1.74 30.93 -11.60
N LYS A 495 -0.99 32.04 -11.63
CA LYS A 495 -1.52 33.34 -12.05
C LYS A 495 -1.99 33.31 -13.51
N ILE A 496 -1.25 32.66 -14.41
CA ILE A 496 -1.68 32.41 -15.79
C ILE A 496 -2.98 31.61 -15.82
N PHE A 497 -3.06 30.52 -15.04
CA PHE A 497 -4.26 29.70 -14.95
C PHE A 497 -5.49 30.49 -14.46
N GLU A 498 -5.32 31.34 -13.43
CA GLU A 498 -6.38 32.20 -12.91
C GLU A 498 -6.83 33.25 -13.92
N GLU A 499 -5.91 33.91 -14.63
CA GLU A 499 -6.23 34.90 -15.66
C GLU A 499 -6.94 34.29 -16.87
N LEU A 500 -6.55 33.08 -17.28
CA LEU A 500 -7.29 32.33 -18.30
C LEU A 500 -8.69 31.96 -17.81
N SER A 501 -8.84 31.55 -16.54
CA SER A 501 -10.16 31.21 -15.97
C SER A 501 -11.13 32.41 -15.92
N LYS A 502 -10.61 33.63 -15.77
CA LYS A 502 -11.41 34.88 -15.74
C LYS A 502 -11.87 35.32 -17.12
N LYS A 503 -11.14 34.98 -18.19
CA LYS A 503 -11.55 35.30 -19.56
C LYS A 503 -12.80 34.48 -19.90
N LYS A 504 -13.93 35.15 -20.16
CA LYS A 504 -15.23 34.52 -20.50
C LYS A 504 -15.30 33.89 -21.91
N SER A 505 -14.19 33.84 -22.65
CA SER A 505 -14.15 33.22 -23.98
C SER A 505 -13.97 31.71 -23.84
N ASN A 506 -15.06 30.94 -23.85
CA ASN A 506 -15.01 29.48 -23.86
C ASN A 506 -14.53 28.93 -25.22
N SER A 507 -13.28 29.20 -25.61
CA SER A 507 -12.67 28.52 -26.76
C SER A 507 -12.17 27.14 -26.35
N PRO A 508 -12.22 26.14 -27.26
CA PRO A 508 -11.69 24.81 -26.98
C PRO A 508 -10.17 24.86 -26.75
N GLU A 509 -9.43 25.80 -27.36
CA GLU A 509 -7.99 25.96 -27.11
C GLU A 509 -7.71 26.40 -25.67
N MET A 510 -8.56 27.24 -25.07
CA MET A 510 -8.35 27.70 -23.70
C MET A 510 -8.60 26.58 -22.68
N ASN A 511 -9.60 25.73 -22.91
CA ASN A 511 -9.83 24.56 -22.07
C ASN A 511 -8.67 23.56 -22.16
N ASP A 512 -8.11 23.34 -23.36
CA ASP A 512 -6.93 22.50 -23.55
C ASP A 512 -5.70 23.08 -22.84
N ALA A 513 -5.49 24.40 -22.93
CA ALA A 513 -4.43 25.10 -22.18
C ALA A 513 -4.60 24.95 -20.66
N MET A 514 -5.82 25.05 -20.12
CA MET A 514 -6.09 24.85 -18.69
C MET A 514 -5.82 23.42 -18.21
N VAL A 515 -6.12 22.41 -19.04
CA VAL A 515 -5.78 21.01 -18.74
C VAL A 515 -4.26 20.81 -18.78
N LYS A 516 -3.58 21.39 -19.77
CA LYS A 516 -2.12 21.36 -19.88
C LYS A 516 -1.46 22.01 -18.68
N LEU A 517 -1.89 23.20 -18.25
CA LEU A 517 -1.38 23.91 -17.08
C LEU A 517 -1.56 23.12 -15.77
N ASN A 518 -2.55 22.24 -15.67
CA ASN A 518 -2.69 21.34 -14.53
C ASN A 518 -1.94 20.01 -14.69
N SER A 519 -1.39 19.71 -15.86
CA SER A 519 -0.77 18.41 -16.12
C SER A 519 0.66 18.29 -15.58
N LYS A 520 1.43 19.39 -15.58
CA LYS A 520 2.83 19.42 -15.15
C LYS A 520 3.27 20.85 -14.82
N LEU A 521 4.41 20.99 -14.13
CA LEU A 521 5.12 22.26 -14.02
C LEU A 521 5.87 22.52 -15.34
N PHE A 522 5.67 23.72 -15.88
CA PHE A 522 6.34 24.17 -17.10
C PHE A 522 7.55 25.02 -16.77
N ASP A 523 8.49 25.06 -17.70
CA ASP A 523 9.62 25.97 -17.71
C ASP A 523 9.20 27.41 -18.06
N ILE A 524 9.94 28.39 -17.54
CA ILE A 524 9.63 29.82 -17.68
C ILE A 524 9.48 30.23 -19.15
N SER A 525 10.32 29.69 -20.04
CA SER A 525 10.31 29.98 -21.47
C SER A 525 9.04 29.48 -22.17
N THR A 526 8.56 28.29 -21.81
CA THR A 526 7.30 27.75 -22.38
C THR A 526 6.09 28.48 -21.83
N LEU A 527 6.09 28.87 -20.55
CA LEU A 527 5.06 29.76 -19.97
C LEU A 527 4.99 31.11 -20.71
N TYR A 528 6.13 31.65 -21.14
CA TYR A 528 6.16 32.90 -21.91
C TYR A 528 5.58 32.71 -23.31
N GLY A 529 6.11 31.76 -24.09
CA GLY A 529 5.77 31.60 -25.51
C GLY A 529 4.41 30.97 -25.75
N GLU A 530 4.13 29.81 -25.14
CA GLU A 530 2.95 28.99 -25.43
C GLU A 530 1.71 29.43 -24.64
N PHE A 531 1.86 30.30 -23.63
CA PHE A 531 0.73 30.75 -22.82
C PHE A 531 0.64 32.28 -22.77
N ALA A 532 1.65 32.97 -22.25
CA ALA A 532 1.54 34.42 -22.03
C ALA A 532 1.47 35.23 -23.34
N GLU A 533 2.22 34.84 -24.38
CA GLU A 533 2.17 35.46 -25.71
C GLU A 533 0.88 35.07 -26.45
N GLU A 534 0.59 33.76 -26.56
CA GLU A 534 -0.56 33.22 -27.30
C GLU A 534 -1.90 33.78 -26.79
N PHE A 535 -2.07 33.88 -25.47
CA PHE A 535 -3.30 34.41 -24.87
C PHE A 535 -3.24 35.91 -24.57
N SER A 536 -2.17 36.62 -24.96
CA SER A 536 -1.98 38.06 -24.74
C SER A 536 -2.21 38.47 -23.28
N LEU A 537 -1.39 37.93 -22.38
CA LEU A 537 -1.41 38.18 -20.93
C LEU A 537 -0.18 39.00 -20.50
N PRO A 538 -0.16 40.32 -20.72
CA PRO A 538 1.03 41.13 -20.51
C PRO A 538 1.42 41.26 -19.03
N GLU A 539 0.46 41.15 -18.10
CA GLU A 539 0.73 41.12 -16.66
C GLU A 539 1.58 39.89 -16.30
N CYS A 540 1.20 38.71 -16.82
CA CYS A 540 1.95 37.47 -16.64
C CYS A 540 3.31 37.51 -17.34
N LYS A 541 3.43 38.16 -18.52
CA LYS A 541 4.73 38.37 -19.17
C LYS A 541 5.72 39.11 -18.26
N LEU A 542 5.24 40.12 -17.52
CA LEU A 542 6.07 40.87 -16.58
C LEU A 542 6.48 40.00 -15.38
N ASP A 543 5.55 39.21 -14.82
CA ASP A 543 5.83 38.28 -13.72
C ASP A 543 6.88 37.23 -14.11
N ILE A 544 6.78 36.70 -15.34
CA ILE A 544 7.73 35.71 -15.90
C ILE A 544 9.13 36.33 -15.99
N ILE A 545 9.25 37.56 -16.51
CA ILE A 545 10.55 38.23 -16.68
C ILE A 545 11.18 38.59 -15.33
N ALA A 546 10.37 39.02 -14.37
CA ALA A 546 10.81 39.27 -13.00
C ALA A 546 11.30 37.98 -12.34
N CYS A 547 10.57 36.87 -12.51
CA CYS A 547 10.97 35.55 -12.02
C CYS A 547 12.27 35.05 -12.69
N ALA A 548 12.48 35.33 -13.97
CA ALA A 548 13.68 34.93 -14.71
C ALA A 548 14.89 35.84 -14.46
N ASN A 549 14.71 36.97 -13.75
CA ASN A 549 15.68 38.04 -13.60
C ASN A 549 16.27 38.52 -14.95
N HIS A 550 15.44 38.54 -16.00
CA HIS A 550 15.89 38.86 -17.36
C HIS A 550 15.85 40.38 -17.61
N ASN A 551 17.01 41.01 -17.50
CA ASN A 551 17.14 42.46 -17.57
C ASN A 551 17.22 42.99 -19.01
N ASN A 552 16.06 43.18 -19.64
CA ASN A 552 15.96 43.88 -20.93
C ASN A 552 14.98 45.05 -20.83
N GLU A 553 15.52 46.26 -20.69
CA GLU A 553 14.75 47.50 -20.54
C GLU A 553 13.78 47.74 -21.72
N THR A 554 14.15 47.35 -22.94
CA THR A 554 13.29 47.53 -24.12
C THR A 554 12.06 46.62 -24.08
N LEU A 555 12.25 45.37 -23.66
CA LEU A 555 11.18 44.39 -23.51
C LEU A 555 10.23 44.78 -22.37
N VAL A 556 10.78 45.21 -21.23
CA VAL A 556 9.99 45.71 -20.08
C VAL A 556 9.14 46.91 -20.50
N LYS A 557 9.71 47.89 -21.22
CA LYS A 557 8.95 49.04 -21.75
C LYS A 557 7.85 48.61 -22.73
N GLN A 558 8.12 47.63 -23.59
CA GLN A 558 7.14 47.09 -24.52
C GLN A 558 5.97 46.43 -23.78
N ILE A 559 6.25 45.59 -22.77
CA ILE A 559 5.21 44.91 -22.00
C ILE A 559 4.36 45.91 -21.23
N TRP A 560 4.97 46.91 -20.58
CA TRP A 560 4.21 47.97 -19.91
C TRP A 560 3.33 48.76 -20.88
N LYS A 561 3.78 48.97 -22.12
CA LYS A 561 2.94 49.56 -23.17
C LYS A 561 1.77 48.65 -23.54
N GLU A 562 1.99 47.33 -23.67
CA GLU A 562 0.93 46.34 -23.90
C GLU A 562 -0.10 46.33 -22.75
N ILE A 563 0.36 46.39 -21.49
CA ILE A 563 -0.53 46.50 -20.30
C ILE A 563 -1.40 47.75 -20.44
N GLN A 564 -0.79 48.91 -20.69
CA GLN A 564 -1.54 50.17 -20.86
C GLN A 564 -2.53 50.08 -22.02
N ASP A 565 -2.10 49.65 -23.21
CA ASP A 565 -2.96 49.59 -24.39
C ASP A 565 -4.14 48.62 -24.18
N LYS A 566 -3.94 47.50 -23.46
CA LYS A 566 -5.01 46.58 -23.03
C LYS A 566 -5.99 47.26 -22.08
N LEU A 567 -5.50 47.88 -21.00
CA LEU A 567 -6.32 48.60 -20.02
C LEU A 567 -7.16 49.71 -20.69
N PHE A 568 -6.54 50.51 -21.55
CA PHE A 568 -7.25 51.55 -22.28
C PHE A 568 -8.27 51.01 -23.27
N THR A 569 -8.03 49.83 -23.85
CA THR A 569 -8.99 49.15 -24.75
C THR A 569 -10.20 48.63 -23.98
N GLU A 570 -9.98 48.01 -22.83
CA GLU A 570 -11.05 47.53 -21.94
C GLU A 570 -11.92 48.70 -21.44
N VAL A 571 -11.31 49.83 -21.09
CA VAL A 571 -11.98 51.00 -20.52
C VAL A 571 -12.64 51.91 -21.59
N ARG A 572 -12.54 51.60 -22.90
CA ARG A 572 -13.08 52.45 -23.98
C ARG A 572 -14.56 52.77 -23.83
N HIS A 573 -15.35 51.83 -23.33
CA HIS A 573 -16.80 51.90 -23.23
C HIS A 573 -17.30 52.72 -22.04
N LEU A 574 -16.44 53.03 -21.05
CA LEU A 574 -16.83 53.73 -19.83
C LEU A 574 -16.93 55.27 -20.03
N PRO A 575 -17.63 56.01 -19.15
CA PRO A 575 -17.60 57.47 -19.12
C PRO A 575 -16.22 58.02 -18.69
N MET A 576 -15.81 59.19 -19.18
CA MET A 576 -14.43 59.71 -19.01
C MET A 576 -13.98 59.85 -17.54
N GLU A 577 -14.87 60.22 -16.62
CA GLU A 577 -14.57 60.33 -15.18
C GLU A 577 -14.33 58.96 -14.52
N GLU A 578 -15.02 57.92 -14.98
CA GLU A 578 -14.82 56.55 -14.52
C GLU A 578 -13.58 55.92 -15.18
N LYS A 579 -13.27 56.29 -16.43
CA LYS A 579 -12.06 55.82 -17.12
C LYS A 579 -10.79 56.13 -16.34
N GLY A 580 -10.63 57.38 -15.91
CA GLY A 580 -9.47 57.80 -15.14
C GLY A 580 -9.33 57.06 -13.81
N LYS A 581 -10.45 56.75 -13.14
CA LYS A 581 -10.45 56.02 -11.87
C LYS A 581 -10.10 54.54 -12.04
N VAL A 582 -10.69 53.85 -13.03
CA VAL A 582 -10.42 52.43 -13.28
C VAL A 582 -8.99 52.22 -13.74
N VAL A 583 -8.48 53.07 -14.65
CA VAL A 583 -7.09 53.00 -15.10
C VAL A 583 -6.12 53.24 -13.94
N ALA A 584 -6.38 54.23 -13.08
CA ALA A 584 -5.55 54.48 -11.91
C ALA A 584 -5.56 53.27 -10.96
N MET A 585 -6.72 52.69 -10.66
CA MET A 585 -6.85 51.55 -9.77
C MET A 585 -6.06 50.33 -10.26
N GLU A 586 -6.19 49.97 -11.54
CA GLU A 586 -5.51 48.79 -12.08
C GLU A 586 -4.00 49.03 -12.26
N MET A 587 -3.61 50.24 -12.67
CA MET A 587 -2.19 50.64 -12.69
C MET A 587 -1.60 50.62 -11.29
N ILE A 588 -2.29 51.11 -10.25
CA ILE A 588 -1.80 51.06 -8.86
C ILE A 588 -1.61 49.63 -8.40
N LYS A 589 -2.58 48.75 -8.69
CA LYS A 589 -2.52 47.33 -8.35
C LYS A 589 -1.27 46.67 -8.94
N HIS A 590 -1.01 46.84 -10.23
CA HIS A 590 0.18 46.28 -10.87
C HIS A 590 1.47 47.01 -10.46
N GLY A 591 1.42 48.33 -10.32
CA GLY A 591 2.57 49.17 -10.01
C GLY A 591 3.13 48.90 -8.61
N LYS A 592 2.29 48.64 -7.61
CA LYS A 592 2.73 48.34 -6.23
C LYS A 592 3.65 47.12 -6.14
N GLU A 593 3.42 46.10 -6.94
CA GLU A 593 4.24 44.88 -6.96
C GLU A 593 5.68 45.16 -7.43
N TYR A 594 5.85 46.13 -8.33
CA TYR A 594 7.12 46.41 -9.01
C TYR A 594 7.77 47.74 -8.62
N ALA A 595 7.09 48.62 -7.90
CA ALA A 595 7.53 49.99 -7.61
C ALA A 595 8.90 50.08 -6.91
N GLN A 596 9.28 49.06 -6.14
CA GLN A 596 10.58 48.99 -5.45
C GLN A 596 11.72 48.46 -6.34
N ASN A 597 11.40 47.86 -7.50
CA ASN A 597 12.37 47.28 -8.43
C ASN A 597 12.52 48.16 -9.67
N GLU A 598 13.55 49.02 -9.67
CA GLU A 598 13.85 49.94 -10.78
C GLU A 598 14.07 49.23 -12.13
N GLN A 599 14.49 47.95 -12.12
CA GLN A 599 14.74 47.16 -13.34
C GLN A 599 13.45 46.77 -14.08
N PHE A 600 12.38 46.50 -13.35
CA PHE A 600 11.10 46.06 -13.91
C PHE A 600 10.03 47.16 -13.91
N PHE A 601 10.33 48.31 -13.29
CA PHE A 601 9.45 49.47 -13.23
C PHE A 601 10.14 50.74 -13.79
N PRO A 602 10.08 50.97 -15.12
CA PRO A 602 10.74 52.11 -15.75
C PRO A 602 9.96 53.41 -15.50
N ILE A 603 10.17 54.02 -14.32
CA ILE A 603 9.43 55.21 -13.83
C ILE A 603 9.38 56.33 -14.88
N ASN A 604 10.52 56.68 -15.49
CA ASN A 604 10.58 57.78 -16.47
C ASN A 604 9.70 57.53 -17.70
N PHE A 605 9.68 56.28 -18.19
CA PHE A 605 8.85 55.90 -19.34
C PHE A 605 7.37 55.87 -18.96
N LEU A 606 7.05 55.27 -17.81
CA LEU A 606 5.67 55.15 -17.35
C LEU A 606 5.04 56.51 -17.05
N VAL A 607 5.74 57.40 -16.35
CA VAL A 607 5.26 58.76 -16.06
C VAL A 607 5.04 59.53 -17.36
N ASN A 608 5.98 59.49 -18.32
CA ASN A 608 5.82 60.18 -19.60
C ASN A 608 4.58 59.67 -20.37
N GLN A 609 4.43 58.35 -20.51
CA GLN A 609 3.28 57.76 -21.19
C GLN A 609 1.95 58.11 -20.49
N MET A 610 1.90 58.01 -19.16
CA MET A 610 0.68 58.30 -18.42
C MET A 610 0.30 59.78 -18.47
N GLU A 611 1.26 60.72 -18.47
CA GLU A 611 0.99 62.15 -18.64
C GLU A 611 0.53 62.50 -20.07
N ILE A 612 1.09 61.84 -21.09
CA ILE A 612 0.61 61.97 -22.48
C ILE A 612 -0.85 61.53 -22.56
N ARG A 613 -1.20 60.38 -21.96
CA ARG A 613 -2.58 59.86 -21.92
C ARG A 613 -3.51 60.71 -21.06
N ALA A 614 -3.03 61.26 -19.95
CA ALA A 614 -3.79 62.18 -19.11
C ALA A 614 -4.15 63.47 -19.89
N CYS A 615 -3.21 63.97 -20.71
CA CYS A 615 -3.46 65.08 -21.62
C CYS A 615 -4.51 64.75 -22.68
N GLU A 616 -4.41 63.59 -23.35
CA GLU A 616 -5.38 63.12 -24.36
C GLU A 616 -6.81 63.01 -23.78
N LEU A 617 -6.92 62.55 -22.53
CA LEU A 617 -8.20 62.34 -21.83
C LEU A 617 -8.70 63.57 -21.05
N ASN A 618 -7.95 64.69 -21.06
CA ASN A 618 -8.23 65.89 -20.27
C ASN A 618 -8.45 65.63 -18.76
N LEU A 619 -7.64 64.74 -18.18
CA LEU A 619 -7.67 64.44 -16.75
C LEU A 619 -6.98 65.54 -15.93
N ASP A 620 -7.26 65.57 -14.62
CA ASP A 620 -6.67 66.56 -13.71
C ASP A 620 -5.14 66.41 -13.63
N GLN A 621 -4.43 67.54 -13.49
CA GLN A 621 -2.96 67.60 -13.38
C GLN A 621 -2.42 66.84 -12.16
N THR A 622 -3.27 66.58 -11.16
CA THR A 622 -2.87 65.81 -9.97
C THR A 622 -2.96 64.31 -10.17
N TRP A 623 -3.63 63.81 -11.22
CA TRP A 623 -4.00 62.41 -11.38
C TRP A 623 -2.81 61.46 -11.52
N VAL A 624 -1.87 61.75 -12.43
CA VAL A 624 -0.65 60.93 -12.58
C VAL A 624 0.19 61.02 -11.31
N PHE A 625 0.36 62.23 -10.78
CA PHE A 625 1.13 62.44 -9.56
C PHE A 625 0.55 61.64 -8.38
N SER A 626 -0.76 61.67 -8.13
CA SER A 626 -1.39 60.90 -7.05
C SER A 626 -1.31 59.40 -7.27
N MET A 627 -1.48 58.93 -8.50
CA MET A 627 -1.41 57.51 -8.84
C MET A 627 -0.04 56.91 -8.47
N PHE A 628 1.06 57.56 -8.85
CA PHE A 628 2.41 57.06 -8.53
C PHE A 628 2.76 57.17 -7.04
N LEU A 629 2.17 58.12 -6.30
CA LEU A 629 2.29 58.13 -4.83
C LEU A 629 1.55 56.97 -4.18
N GLU A 630 0.36 56.64 -4.68
CA GLU A 630 -0.41 55.49 -4.20
C GLU A 630 0.26 54.15 -4.57
N MET A 631 1.10 54.12 -5.61
CA MET A 631 2.01 53.00 -5.92
C MET A 631 3.23 52.90 -4.98
N GLU A 632 3.34 53.76 -3.96
CA GLU A 632 4.48 53.83 -3.04
C GLU A 632 5.81 54.25 -3.67
N VAL A 633 5.76 54.93 -4.83
CA VAL A 633 6.96 55.50 -5.44
C VAL A 633 7.44 56.69 -4.60
N PRO A 634 8.74 56.76 -4.25
CA PRO A 634 9.26 57.89 -3.49
C PRO A 634 9.03 59.22 -4.22
N ILE A 635 8.46 60.20 -3.50
CA ILE A 635 8.19 61.55 -4.04
C ILE A 635 9.46 62.15 -4.66
N SER A 636 10.64 61.89 -4.09
CA SER A 636 11.91 62.35 -4.63
C SER A 636 12.22 61.80 -6.01
N SER A 637 11.99 60.51 -6.23
CA SER A 637 12.24 59.86 -7.53
C SER A 637 11.29 60.41 -8.57
N LEU A 638 10.01 60.58 -8.20
CA LEU A 638 8.99 61.16 -9.06
C LEU A 638 9.32 62.61 -9.45
N LEU A 639 9.74 63.46 -8.51
CA LEU A 639 10.14 64.85 -8.79
C LEU A 639 11.38 64.92 -9.68
N MET A 640 12.36 64.04 -9.47
CA MET A 640 13.54 63.94 -10.34
C MET A 640 13.13 63.50 -11.75
N THR A 641 12.23 62.53 -11.88
CA THR A 641 11.65 62.12 -13.16
C THR A 641 11.01 63.31 -13.88
N TYR A 642 10.14 64.07 -13.22
CA TYR A 642 9.55 65.28 -13.82
C TYR A 642 10.60 66.31 -14.24
N ALA A 643 11.64 66.54 -13.42
CA ALA A 643 12.74 67.44 -13.78
C ALA A 643 13.49 66.96 -15.03
N THR A 644 13.75 65.65 -15.15
CA THR A 644 14.37 65.06 -16.35
C THR A 644 13.49 65.18 -17.59
N LEU A 645 12.18 64.91 -17.47
CA LEU A 645 11.23 65.02 -18.58
C LEU A 645 11.09 66.48 -19.07
N ILE A 646 11.07 67.45 -18.16
CA ILE A 646 11.07 68.88 -18.50
C ILE A 646 12.38 69.26 -19.21
N GLY A 647 13.52 68.74 -18.74
CA GLY A 647 14.84 68.97 -19.34
C GLY A 647 14.98 68.44 -20.78
N LEU A 648 14.28 67.35 -21.12
CA LEU A 648 14.29 66.73 -22.44
C LEU A 648 13.55 67.54 -23.53
N LYS A 649 12.76 68.56 -23.15
CA LYS A 649 12.04 69.49 -24.05
C LYS A 649 11.32 68.78 -25.21
N GLU A 650 10.62 67.69 -24.93
CA GLU A 650 9.94 66.89 -25.95
C GLU A 650 8.89 67.70 -26.73
N ILE A 651 8.85 67.52 -28.06
CA ILE A 651 7.95 68.24 -28.98
C ILE A 651 6.47 67.82 -28.78
N THR A 652 6.25 66.65 -28.20
CA THR A 652 4.95 66.00 -27.91
C THR A 652 3.98 66.93 -27.16
N TRP A 653 4.48 67.67 -26.16
CA TRP A 653 3.67 68.58 -25.34
C TRP A 653 3.16 69.80 -26.10
N LYS A 654 3.94 70.28 -27.08
CA LYS A 654 3.52 71.36 -27.99
C LYS A 654 2.45 70.88 -28.96
N THR A 655 2.59 69.66 -29.48
CA THR A 655 1.59 69.06 -30.39
C THR A 655 0.26 68.75 -29.71
N LEU A 656 0.26 68.47 -28.40
CA LEU A 656 -0.94 68.26 -27.58
C LEU A 656 -1.61 69.56 -27.11
N GLY A 657 -1.04 70.73 -27.44
CA GLY A 657 -1.60 72.04 -27.10
C GLY A 657 -1.48 72.44 -25.62
N LYS A 658 -0.69 71.71 -24.81
CA LYS A 658 -0.47 72.00 -23.37
C LYS A 658 1.04 71.98 -23.04
N PRO A 659 1.81 72.99 -23.47
CA PRO A 659 3.27 73.01 -23.30
C PRO A 659 3.73 73.11 -21.84
N LEU A 660 2.87 73.60 -20.93
CA LEU A 660 3.17 73.82 -19.52
C LEU A 660 2.65 72.71 -18.59
N HIS A 661 2.09 71.63 -19.14
CA HIS A 661 1.46 70.57 -18.34
C HIS A 661 2.41 69.93 -17.31
N LEU A 662 3.60 69.51 -17.75
CA LEU A 662 4.61 68.92 -16.87
C LEU A 662 5.09 69.88 -15.77
N TRP A 663 5.05 71.19 -16.03
CA TRP A 663 5.43 72.22 -15.06
C TRP A 663 4.36 72.33 -13.97
N GLY A 664 3.09 72.17 -14.34
CA GLY A 664 1.96 72.04 -13.41
C GLY A 664 2.08 70.80 -12.51
N SER A 665 2.43 69.64 -13.08
CA SER A 665 2.66 68.41 -12.31
C SER A 665 3.86 68.52 -11.38
N PHE A 666 4.97 69.14 -11.83
CA PHE A 666 6.14 69.40 -10.96
C PHE A 666 5.83 70.41 -9.84
N ALA A 667 4.95 71.39 -10.08
CA ALA A 667 4.51 72.34 -9.06
C ALA A 667 3.75 71.70 -7.89
N LEU A 668 3.38 70.41 -8.00
CA LEU A 668 2.85 69.59 -6.90
C LEU A 668 3.95 69.14 -5.91
N ASN A 669 5.19 69.60 -6.08
CA ASN A 669 6.24 69.47 -5.07
C ASN A 669 5.88 70.14 -3.73
N ASN A 670 4.78 70.91 -3.66
CA ASN A 670 4.18 71.39 -2.41
C ASN A 670 3.73 70.25 -1.48
N LYS A 671 3.58 69.02 -1.98
CA LYS A 671 3.29 67.83 -1.16
C LYS A 671 4.54 67.16 -0.58
N PHE A 672 5.74 67.61 -0.97
CA PHE A 672 6.99 67.06 -0.46
C PHE A 672 7.35 67.67 0.91
N GLU A 673 7.49 66.84 1.93
CA GLU A 673 8.07 67.21 3.22
C GLU A 673 9.22 66.25 3.51
N SER A 674 10.46 66.74 3.44
CA SER A 674 11.66 65.93 3.69
C SER A 674 12.65 66.68 4.56
N THR A 675 13.35 65.92 5.41
CA THR A 675 14.44 66.40 6.28
C THR A 675 15.81 66.38 5.58
N ARG A 676 15.91 65.87 4.35
CA ARG A 676 17.19 65.78 3.60
C ARG A 676 17.52 67.10 2.91
N LEU A 677 18.39 67.89 3.54
CA LEU A 677 18.90 69.19 3.06
C LEU A 677 19.42 69.18 1.61
N SER A 678 20.12 68.12 1.17
CA SER A 678 20.67 68.03 -0.20
C SER A 678 19.58 67.98 -1.27
N MET A 679 18.48 67.27 -0.99
CA MET A 679 17.34 67.16 -1.91
C MET A 679 16.55 68.47 -1.94
N CYS A 680 16.32 69.11 -0.78
CA CYS A 680 15.70 70.43 -0.70
C CYS A 680 16.49 71.47 -1.51
N ARG A 681 17.82 71.37 -1.52
CA ARG A 681 18.69 72.28 -2.27
C ARG A 681 18.57 72.08 -3.77
N SER A 682 18.64 70.83 -4.23
CA SER A 682 18.43 70.46 -5.64
C SER A 682 17.05 70.92 -6.13
N LEU A 683 15.99 70.65 -5.37
CA LEU A 683 14.63 71.09 -5.72
C LEU A 683 14.51 72.61 -5.73
N PHE A 684 15.15 73.31 -4.79
CA PHE A 684 15.17 74.78 -4.77
C PHE A 684 15.87 75.36 -6.00
N GLU A 685 17.03 74.83 -6.37
CA GLU A 685 17.78 75.24 -7.56
C GLU A 685 16.97 74.99 -8.84
N THR A 686 16.38 73.81 -8.97
CA THR A 686 15.54 73.44 -10.13
C THR A 686 14.28 74.31 -10.23
N THR A 687 13.57 74.51 -9.10
CA THR A 687 12.40 75.42 -9.01
C THR A 687 12.79 76.85 -9.36
N THR A 688 13.99 77.30 -8.98
CA THR A 688 14.50 78.64 -9.30
C THR A 688 14.85 78.77 -10.77
N SER A 689 15.47 77.75 -11.38
CA SER A 689 15.73 77.73 -12.83
C SER A 689 14.43 77.81 -13.62
N TYR A 690 13.43 77.01 -13.24
CA TYR A 690 12.12 77.04 -13.87
C TYR A 690 11.38 78.37 -13.64
N LEU A 691 11.55 79.04 -12.50
CA LEU A 691 11.01 80.39 -12.32
C LEU A 691 11.60 81.40 -13.31
N VAL A 692 12.92 81.34 -13.57
CA VAL A 692 13.58 82.21 -14.56
C VAL A 692 13.03 81.94 -15.97
N ASP A 693 12.85 80.68 -16.33
CA ASP A 693 12.27 80.30 -17.62
C ASP A 693 10.81 80.76 -17.75
N LEU A 694 9.98 80.62 -16.70
CA LEU A 694 8.59 81.09 -16.69
C LEU A 694 8.46 82.62 -16.70
N ASP A 695 9.34 83.34 -16.00
CA ASP A 695 9.37 84.82 -16.02
C ASP A 695 9.78 85.36 -17.40
N SER A 696 10.42 84.53 -18.24
CA SER A 696 10.78 84.88 -19.63
C SER A 696 9.65 84.63 -20.65
N MET A 697 8.57 83.97 -20.25
CA MET A 697 7.40 83.68 -21.09
C MET A 697 6.37 84.82 -21.07
N ASP A 698 5.47 84.85 -22.07
CA ASP A 698 4.45 85.90 -22.18
C ASP A 698 3.49 85.87 -20.98
N ALA A 699 3.59 86.90 -20.13
CA ALA A 699 2.76 87.07 -18.93
C ALA A 699 1.27 87.37 -19.23
N SER A 700 0.86 87.39 -20.50
CA SER A 700 -0.54 87.48 -20.94
C SER A 700 -1.26 86.15 -20.86
N GLU A 701 -0.55 85.02 -20.85
CA GLU A 701 -1.16 83.69 -20.71
C GLU A 701 -1.60 83.40 -19.26
N PRO A 702 -2.86 83.00 -19.03
CA PRO A 702 -3.38 82.76 -17.69
C PRO A 702 -2.72 81.57 -16.99
N GLU A 703 -2.31 80.54 -17.73
CA GLU A 703 -1.61 79.37 -17.18
C GLU A 703 -0.22 79.73 -16.63
N VAL A 704 0.53 80.59 -17.33
CA VAL A 704 1.84 81.10 -16.89
C VAL A 704 1.72 81.86 -15.58
N ARG A 705 0.68 82.69 -15.41
CA ARG A 705 0.44 83.43 -14.15
C ARG A 705 0.18 82.52 -12.96
N VAL A 706 -0.66 81.50 -13.14
CA VAL A 706 -0.99 80.54 -12.09
C VAL A 706 0.25 79.72 -11.69
N LEU A 707 1.04 79.27 -12.66
CA LEU A 707 2.27 78.53 -12.41
C LEU A 707 3.33 79.41 -11.73
N LEU A 708 3.54 80.65 -12.18
CA LEU A 708 4.45 81.60 -11.53
C LEU A 708 4.11 81.78 -10.05
N GLN A 709 2.83 81.91 -9.70
CA GLN A 709 2.41 82.02 -8.30
C GLN A 709 2.69 80.73 -7.51
N ARG A 710 2.40 79.55 -8.09
CA ARG A 710 2.67 78.25 -7.45
C ARG A 710 4.17 78.02 -7.23
N PHE A 711 4.99 78.26 -8.25
CA PHE A 711 6.45 78.10 -8.15
C PHE A 711 7.07 79.10 -7.18
N LYS A 712 6.61 80.37 -7.11
CA LYS A 712 7.07 81.36 -6.10
C LYS A 712 6.73 80.91 -4.68
N ASN A 713 5.53 80.36 -4.46
CA ASN A 713 5.14 79.78 -3.17
C ASN A 713 6.00 78.56 -2.80
N ASN A 714 6.25 77.67 -3.77
CA ASN A 714 7.10 76.50 -3.57
C ASN A 714 8.56 76.88 -3.26
N GLN A 715 9.11 77.88 -3.96
CA GLN A 715 10.45 78.42 -3.72
C GLN A 715 10.56 79.02 -2.31
N MET A 716 9.58 79.82 -1.87
CA MET A 716 9.56 80.36 -0.50
C MET A 716 9.49 79.25 0.55
N ARG A 717 8.73 78.18 0.29
CA ARG A 717 8.63 77.04 1.21
C ARG A 717 9.92 76.24 1.28
N LEU A 718 10.52 75.91 0.14
CA LEU A 718 11.81 75.22 0.07
C LEU A 718 12.93 76.05 0.71
N LYS A 719 12.91 77.38 0.57
CA LYS A 719 13.81 78.30 1.27
C LYS A 719 13.65 78.29 2.79
N ARG A 720 12.47 77.98 3.32
CA ARG A 720 12.24 77.82 4.77
C ARG A 720 12.71 76.47 5.30
N MET A 721 12.83 75.46 4.43
CA MET A 721 13.27 74.10 4.77
C MET A 721 14.78 73.89 4.59
N LEU A 722 15.44 74.79 3.85
CA LEU A 722 16.90 74.94 3.73
C LEU A 722 17.43 75.82 4.86
#